data_AF-A0A843FCF8-F1
#
_entry.id   AF-A0A843FCF8-F1
#
_cell.length_a   1.000
_cell.length_b   1.000
_cell.length_c   1.000
_cell.angle_alpha   90.00
_cell.angle_beta   90.00
_cell.angle_gamma   90.00
#
_symmetry.space_group_name_H-M   'P 1'
#
loop_
_entity.id
_entity.type
_entity.pdbx_description
1 polymer ?
#
loop_
_entity_poly.entity_id
_entity_poly.type
_entity_poly.pdbx_seq_one_letter_code
_entity_poly.pdbx_strand_id
1 'polypeptide(L)'
;AVNWAKLKNTPVNKRRIAVLLHQNPPRADMIGGAFALDAPESTARLLRTMRRRGYVTGNMPSTGKGLTKRLLDGVSNDSEWLSSEDMLERAADKVSLSQYRKWLSEIDPSCSEKMTSDWGRAPGEINTVDDVTIIPGFIEGNIFVGLQPNRGLMDDCVDIYHSQDVPPPHSYLAFYRWLTDVFGAQAVIHMGCHGTLEWLPGKGTGLSSTCYPDLVFGHIPHIYPYAMSNPGEGMHAKRRNGAVIIDHLIPPLMRAGNYDELLDVESKLQEYLRARAADMKEKMTRTADDILRECQKISLLDDIGVAKNCTLSEFEEHIDTLYDYICEVKDNLIKNGLHILGNVPSDERMDQMVYSLVRTRNGSVPSLRESVAGIREYDLDSLAETPSAIDERSGKTNGELIDSIDSECISLIGKVRSVDFDVNRSLSIAREMFDSDELDSIITAICTEYVPRLKETTDELKNLVDSLDGRYILPGPSGCISRGNAHLLPSGRNFFSIDPATIPTQSSWDIGVKMADQMIERYVSENGTYPKQVGIVIWATDTMKTGGDDIAYILHLLGVRPIWSSNGGTVVGLDVVPASELGRPRIDVTLRISGLFRDSFPNLVTMIDDAVERISELDESEDDNYLIAHLRKDITDAIAEGMDPIMAKRKARVRIFGDPPGNYGGGVDTLIGSSQWGDRSELADAYVEWGGYAYGKDMKGDDLKDYFRKRMSEVDVTVKNHESRELDAFDNDDDYVFLGGMNATVEACKGEMPVSVMGDSSDPSNLKLRTLAEEGKFIYRSRVLNPKWMEGLKKHGYRGVQEITNLVEFSFGWDSTSDIMEDWMYQSVTDKFVLNDENREWIEENNPDALRQITSRLLEAVERGMWDADDDTVEALKSIFLDNESSLERINDH
;
A
#
# COMPACT_ATOMS: atom_id res chain seq x y z
N ALA A 1 -20.53 0.33 -25.56
CA ALA A 1 -21.94 -0.15 -25.57
C ALA A 1 -22.17 -1.33 -26.53
N VAL A 2 -21.93 -1.18 -27.84
CA VAL A 2 -22.17 -2.27 -28.83
C VAL A 2 -21.39 -3.54 -28.50
N ASN A 3 -20.14 -3.44 -28.04
CA ASN A 3 -19.34 -4.63 -27.71
C ASN A 3 -19.88 -5.39 -26.48
N TRP A 4 -20.41 -4.70 -25.47
CA TRP A 4 -21.16 -5.34 -24.37
C TRP A 4 -22.40 -6.09 -24.86
N ALA A 5 -23.15 -5.50 -25.80
CA ALA A 5 -24.30 -6.17 -26.41
C ALA A 5 -23.88 -7.38 -27.27
N LYS A 6 -22.79 -7.28 -28.02
CA LYS A 6 -22.22 -8.40 -28.79
C LYS A 6 -21.77 -9.53 -27.87
N LEU A 7 -21.07 -9.23 -26.78
CA LEU A 7 -20.63 -10.21 -25.78
C LEU A 7 -21.83 -10.99 -25.23
N LYS A 8 -22.86 -10.27 -24.75
CA LYS A 8 -24.10 -10.86 -24.24
C LYS A 8 -24.80 -11.77 -25.25
N ASN A 9 -24.91 -11.34 -26.51
CA ASN A 9 -25.60 -12.08 -27.57
C ASN A 9 -24.76 -13.21 -28.19
N THR A 10 -23.46 -13.26 -27.93
CA THR A 10 -22.61 -14.36 -28.41
C THR A 10 -22.82 -15.58 -27.52
N PRO A 11 -23.13 -16.77 -28.08
CA PRO A 11 -23.23 -18.00 -27.30
C PRO A 11 -21.95 -18.25 -26.48
N VAL A 12 -22.09 -18.67 -25.22
CA VAL A 12 -20.97 -18.83 -24.28
C VAL A 12 -19.82 -19.66 -24.86
N ASN A 13 -20.14 -20.76 -25.55
CA ASN A 13 -19.14 -21.64 -26.17
C ASN A 13 -18.42 -21.04 -27.39
N LYS A 14 -18.84 -19.87 -27.87
CA LYS A 14 -18.20 -19.11 -28.95
C LYS A 14 -17.49 -17.85 -28.44
N ARG A 15 -17.60 -17.53 -27.15
CA ARG A 15 -17.00 -16.33 -26.59
C ARG A 15 -15.48 -16.47 -26.50
N ARG A 16 -14.78 -15.45 -26.97
CA ARG A 16 -13.33 -15.33 -26.85
C ARG A 16 -12.96 -14.36 -25.74
N ILE A 17 -12.28 -14.83 -24.72
CA ILE A 17 -11.96 -14.04 -23.51
C ILE A 17 -10.44 -14.04 -23.33
N ALA A 18 -9.89 -12.87 -23.04
CA ALA A 18 -8.50 -12.73 -22.63
C ALA A 18 -8.45 -12.53 -21.11
N VAL A 19 -7.54 -13.23 -20.44
CA VAL A 19 -7.20 -13.01 -19.02
C VAL A 19 -5.73 -12.60 -18.95
N LEU A 20 -5.47 -11.40 -18.47
CA LEU A 20 -4.14 -10.79 -18.41
C LEU A 20 -3.68 -10.72 -16.96
N LEU A 21 -2.51 -11.30 -16.69
CA LEU A 21 -1.81 -11.18 -15.41
C LEU A 21 -0.75 -10.07 -15.52
N HIS A 22 -0.41 -9.44 -14.40
CA HIS A 22 0.64 -8.43 -14.36
C HIS A 22 2.02 -9.08 -14.17
N GLN A 23 3.05 -8.41 -14.68
CA GLN A 23 4.46 -8.76 -14.45
C GLN A 23 5.19 -7.43 -14.42
N ASN A 24 5.06 -6.73 -13.29
CA ASN A 24 5.67 -5.45 -13.03
C ASN A 24 6.37 -5.52 -11.66
N PRO A 25 7.70 -5.36 -11.59
CA PRO A 25 8.63 -5.19 -12.71
C PRO A 25 8.63 -6.39 -13.69
N PRO A 26 9.13 -6.23 -14.93
CA PRO A 26 9.03 -7.23 -16.00
C PRO A 26 10.02 -8.42 -15.83
N ARG A 27 10.12 -8.97 -14.63
CA ARG A 27 11.03 -10.06 -14.27
C ARG A 27 10.32 -11.38 -14.08
N ALA A 28 11.02 -12.50 -14.30
CA ALA A 28 10.46 -13.85 -14.21
C ALA A 28 9.95 -14.20 -12.80
N ASP A 29 10.46 -13.58 -11.73
CA ASP A 29 10.01 -13.77 -10.35
C ASP A 29 8.67 -13.06 -10.05
N MET A 30 8.22 -12.14 -10.90
CA MET A 30 7.11 -11.22 -10.66
C MET A 30 5.82 -11.52 -11.44
N ILE A 31 5.67 -12.72 -12.01
CA ILE A 31 4.47 -13.10 -12.76
C ILE A 31 3.22 -13.15 -11.87
N GLY A 32 2.14 -12.51 -12.31
CA GLY A 32 0.89 -12.45 -11.56
C GLY A 32 0.97 -11.62 -10.29
N GLY A 33 1.93 -10.68 -10.20
CA GLY A 33 1.96 -9.68 -9.13
C GLY A 33 0.61 -8.96 -9.03
N ALA A 34 0.04 -8.91 -7.83
CA ALA A 34 -1.25 -8.27 -7.61
C ALA A 34 -1.43 -7.94 -6.13
N PHE A 35 -1.81 -6.69 -5.84
CA PHE A 35 -2.05 -6.22 -4.48
C PHE A 35 -3.01 -7.16 -3.73
N ALA A 36 -2.51 -7.74 -2.63
CA ALA A 36 -3.27 -8.58 -1.70
C ALA A 36 -3.96 -9.82 -2.32
N LEU A 37 -3.63 -10.19 -3.56
CA LEU A 37 -4.33 -11.24 -4.30
C LEU A 37 -3.35 -12.30 -4.83
N ASP A 38 -3.69 -13.56 -4.59
CA ASP A 38 -3.10 -14.70 -5.32
C ASP A 38 -3.76 -14.78 -6.70
N ALA A 39 -3.25 -13.96 -7.62
CA ALA A 39 -3.80 -13.82 -8.98
C ALA A 39 -3.71 -15.12 -9.81
N PRO A 40 -2.62 -15.93 -9.73
CA PRO A 40 -2.57 -17.22 -10.41
C PRO A 40 -3.64 -18.22 -9.93
N GLU A 41 -3.80 -18.45 -8.62
CA GLU A 41 -4.85 -19.37 -8.14
C GLU A 41 -6.25 -18.80 -8.37
N SER A 42 -6.43 -17.48 -8.26
CA SER A 42 -7.69 -16.80 -8.61
C SER A 42 -8.05 -16.99 -10.08
N THR A 43 -7.07 -16.90 -10.98
CA THR A 43 -7.24 -17.18 -12.41
C THR A 43 -7.61 -18.65 -12.65
N ALA A 44 -6.92 -19.59 -12.00
CA ALA A 44 -7.26 -21.01 -12.10
C ALA A 44 -8.70 -21.30 -11.62
N ARG A 45 -9.15 -20.67 -10.52
CA ARG A 45 -10.55 -20.72 -10.05
C ARG A 45 -11.53 -20.14 -11.05
N LEU A 46 -11.23 -18.99 -11.64
CA LEU A 46 -12.03 -18.40 -12.71
C LEU A 46 -12.16 -19.37 -13.89
N LEU A 47 -11.05 -19.92 -14.40
CA LEU A 47 -11.05 -20.83 -15.55
C LEU A 47 -11.88 -22.11 -15.27
N ARG A 48 -11.79 -22.68 -14.06
CA ARG A 48 -12.65 -23.80 -13.62
C ARG A 48 -14.12 -23.42 -13.57
N THR A 49 -14.44 -22.18 -13.22
CA THR A 49 -15.82 -21.66 -13.15
C THR A 49 -16.36 -21.38 -14.55
N MET A 50 -15.57 -20.79 -15.43
CA MET A 50 -15.89 -20.59 -16.84
C MET A 50 -16.16 -21.94 -17.55
N ARG A 51 -15.31 -22.95 -17.33
CA ARG A 51 -15.54 -24.31 -17.86
C ARG A 51 -16.90 -24.87 -17.43
N ARG A 52 -17.25 -24.76 -16.14
CA ARG A 52 -18.55 -25.17 -15.59
C ARG A 52 -19.73 -24.39 -16.18
N ARG A 53 -19.50 -23.15 -16.62
CA ARG A 53 -20.50 -22.28 -17.27
C ARG A 53 -20.59 -22.48 -18.79
N GLY A 54 -19.80 -23.39 -19.37
CA GLY A 54 -19.86 -23.76 -20.78
C GLY A 54 -18.91 -23.00 -21.70
N TYR A 55 -17.95 -22.24 -21.16
CA TYR A 55 -16.87 -21.65 -21.95
C TYR A 55 -15.93 -22.75 -22.45
N VAL A 56 -15.39 -22.57 -23.66
CA VAL A 56 -14.42 -23.52 -24.24
C VAL A 56 -13.02 -23.15 -23.74
N THR A 57 -12.61 -23.77 -22.63
CA THR A 57 -11.33 -23.48 -21.95
C THR A 57 -10.21 -24.47 -22.27
N GLY A 58 -10.38 -25.38 -23.25
CA GLY A 58 -9.34 -26.35 -23.63
C GLY A 58 -8.71 -27.10 -22.44
N ASN A 59 -7.42 -27.37 -22.54
CA ASN A 59 -6.61 -28.03 -21.50
C ASN A 59 -5.98 -27.02 -20.52
N MET A 60 -6.69 -25.94 -20.19
CA MET A 60 -6.21 -24.94 -19.23
C MET A 60 -5.81 -25.56 -17.89
N PRO A 61 -4.68 -25.11 -17.30
CA PRO A 61 -4.24 -25.50 -15.96
C PRO A 61 -5.35 -25.32 -14.93
N SER A 62 -5.41 -26.25 -13.98
CA SER A 62 -6.43 -26.25 -12.95
C SER A 62 -5.98 -25.64 -11.64
N THR A 63 -4.71 -25.28 -11.46
CA THR A 63 -4.15 -24.71 -10.22
C THR A 63 -3.26 -23.50 -10.55
N GLY A 64 -3.08 -22.60 -9.58
CA GLY A 64 -2.17 -21.46 -9.70
C GLY A 64 -0.74 -21.89 -10.03
N LYS A 65 -0.20 -22.89 -9.31
CA LYS A 65 1.13 -23.49 -9.61
C LYS A 65 1.25 -23.99 -11.04
N GLY A 66 0.23 -24.69 -11.54
CA GLY A 66 0.21 -25.18 -12.92
C GLY A 66 0.09 -24.05 -13.94
N LEU A 67 -0.62 -22.98 -13.61
CA LEU A 67 -0.75 -21.79 -14.45
C LEU A 67 0.56 -21.02 -14.55
N THR A 68 1.20 -20.73 -13.42
CA THR A 68 2.50 -20.04 -13.37
C THR A 68 3.55 -20.84 -14.11
N LYS A 69 3.63 -22.17 -13.89
CA LYS A 69 4.52 -23.03 -14.66
C LYS A 69 4.26 -22.93 -16.16
N ARG A 70 3.00 -22.96 -16.59
CA ARG A 70 2.67 -22.86 -18.03
C ARG A 70 3.09 -21.53 -18.66
N LEU A 71 3.07 -20.45 -17.89
CA LEU A 71 3.51 -19.12 -18.31
C LEU A 71 5.04 -19.03 -18.38
N LEU A 72 5.74 -19.55 -17.37
CA LEU A 72 7.21 -19.62 -17.31
C LEU A 72 7.79 -20.53 -18.40
N ASP A 73 7.14 -21.65 -18.70
CA ASP A 73 7.52 -22.54 -19.81
C ASP A 73 7.29 -21.88 -21.21
N GLY A 74 6.57 -20.75 -21.24
CA GLY A 74 6.29 -19.97 -22.45
C GLY A 74 7.24 -18.78 -22.62
N VAL A 75 6.76 -17.72 -23.28
CA VAL A 75 7.45 -16.42 -23.32
C VAL A 75 6.83 -15.50 -22.28
N SER A 76 7.67 -14.95 -21.39
CA SER A 76 7.30 -13.91 -20.42
C SER A 76 7.77 -12.53 -20.89
N ASN A 77 7.58 -11.46 -20.10
CA ASN A 77 8.22 -10.16 -20.37
C ASN A 77 9.71 -10.13 -20.01
N ASP A 78 10.19 -11.14 -19.29
CA ASP A 78 11.60 -11.41 -19.04
C ASP A 78 12.10 -12.39 -20.11
N SER A 79 13.09 -11.93 -20.88
CA SER A 79 13.72 -12.69 -21.96
C SER A 79 15.22 -12.94 -21.74
N GLU A 80 15.74 -12.69 -20.53
CA GLU A 80 17.17 -12.82 -20.21
C GLU A 80 17.74 -14.19 -20.63
N TRP A 81 16.98 -15.25 -20.36
CA TRP A 81 17.41 -16.64 -20.57
C TRP A 81 16.80 -17.32 -21.81
N LEU A 82 16.10 -16.59 -22.67
CA LEU A 82 15.44 -17.16 -23.85
C LEU A 82 16.21 -16.84 -25.13
N SER A 83 16.56 -17.88 -25.89
CA SER A 83 17.09 -17.68 -27.23
C SER A 83 16.03 -17.09 -28.17
N SER A 84 16.47 -16.37 -29.22
CA SER A 84 15.55 -15.86 -30.24
C SER A 84 14.70 -16.96 -30.90
N GLU A 85 15.24 -18.17 -31.04
CA GLU A 85 14.52 -19.33 -31.57
C GLU A 85 13.43 -19.79 -30.58
N ASP A 86 13.76 -19.89 -29.29
CA ASP A 86 12.80 -20.24 -28.24
C ASP A 86 11.68 -19.21 -28.11
N MET A 87 12.01 -17.91 -28.15
CA MET A 87 11.01 -16.85 -28.12
C MET A 87 10.02 -16.99 -29.30
N LEU A 88 10.52 -17.33 -30.49
CA LEU A 88 9.68 -17.57 -31.65
C LEU A 88 8.87 -18.87 -31.50
N GLU A 89 9.43 -19.95 -30.97
CA GLU A 89 8.72 -21.23 -30.85
C GLU A 89 7.65 -21.22 -29.75
N ARG A 90 7.96 -20.63 -28.60
CA ARG A 90 7.16 -20.68 -27.38
C ARG A 90 6.11 -19.55 -27.29
N ALA A 91 6.17 -18.56 -28.18
CA ALA A 91 5.21 -17.46 -28.28
C ALA A 91 3.75 -17.94 -28.38
N ALA A 92 2.82 -17.19 -27.77
CA ALA A 92 1.38 -17.44 -27.96
C ALA A 92 0.95 -17.21 -29.41
N ASP A 93 1.49 -16.14 -30.00
CA ASP A 93 1.28 -15.72 -31.38
C ASP A 93 2.35 -14.67 -31.78
N LYS A 94 2.33 -14.25 -33.04
CA LYS A 94 3.31 -13.36 -33.64
C LYS A 94 2.65 -12.26 -34.47
N VAL A 95 3.16 -11.04 -34.36
CA VAL A 95 2.74 -9.91 -35.19
C VAL A 95 3.87 -9.54 -36.13
N SER A 96 3.64 -9.73 -37.43
CA SER A 96 4.60 -9.27 -38.46
C SER A 96 4.68 -7.74 -38.51
N LEU A 97 5.85 -7.22 -38.84
CA LEU A 97 6.07 -5.79 -39.08
C LEU A 97 5.07 -5.14 -40.04
N SER A 98 4.69 -5.84 -41.12
CA SER A 98 3.74 -5.29 -42.11
C SER A 98 2.34 -5.09 -41.51
N GLN A 99 1.89 -6.05 -40.70
CA GLN A 99 0.64 -5.95 -39.95
C GLN A 99 0.70 -4.83 -38.91
N TYR A 100 1.80 -4.74 -38.15
CA TYR A 100 1.96 -3.71 -37.14
C TYR A 100 2.01 -2.29 -37.74
N ARG A 101 2.76 -2.10 -38.83
CA ARG A 101 2.82 -0.80 -39.53
C ARG A 101 1.46 -0.32 -40.02
N LYS A 102 0.58 -1.25 -40.42
CA LYS A 102 -0.80 -0.90 -40.77
C LYS A 102 -1.54 -0.34 -39.57
N TRP A 103 -1.53 -1.02 -38.42
CA TRP A 103 -2.17 -0.53 -37.20
C TRP A 103 -1.58 0.78 -36.70
N LEU A 104 -0.25 0.95 -36.79
CA LEU A 104 0.43 2.19 -36.41
C LEU A 104 0.01 3.36 -37.32
N SER A 105 -0.28 3.11 -38.60
CA SER A 105 -0.77 4.15 -39.52
C SER A 105 -2.23 4.57 -39.28
N GLU A 106 -2.97 3.82 -38.47
CA GLU A 106 -4.39 4.09 -38.15
C GLU A 106 -4.57 4.96 -36.89
N ILE A 107 -3.51 5.16 -36.09
CA ILE A 107 -3.53 6.03 -34.92
C ILE A 107 -3.17 7.48 -35.28
N ASP A 108 -3.39 8.41 -34.34
CA ASP A 108 -3.06 9.81 -34.57
C ASP A 108 -1.55 9.99 -34.88
N PRO A 109 -1.18 10.73 -35.95
CA PRO A 109 0.21 10.98 -36.30
C PRO A 109 1.05 11.45 -35.12
N SER A 110 0.54 12.36 -34.28
CA SER A 110 1.31 12.88 -33.14
C SER A 110 1.68 11.78 -32.14
N CYS A 111 0.77 10.83 -31.92
CA CYS A 111 1.01 9.71 -31.02
C CYS A 111 2.02 8.72 -31.61
N SER A 112 1.90 8.40 -32.91
CA SER A 112 2.84 7.50 -33.59
C SER A 112 4.24 8.09 -33.72
N GLU A 113 4.35 9.41 -33.98
CA GLU A 113 5.62 10.13 -34.05
C GLU A 113 6.32 10.16 -32.69
N LYS A 114 5.59 10.43 -31.59
CA LYS A 114 6.14 10.36 -30.23
C LYS A 114 6.58 8.95 -29.88
N MET A 115 5.79 7.92 -30.22
CA MET A 115 6.21 6.52 -30.03
C MET A 115 7.50 6.21 -30.78
N THR A 116 7.65 6.68 -32.02
CA THR A 116 8.87 6.44 -32.79
C THR A 116 10.07 7.27 -32.32
N SER A 117 9.82 8.45 -31.74
CA SER A 117 10.85 9.27 -31.10
C SER A 117 11.45 8.55 -29.90
N ASP A 118 10.60 8.01 -29.03
CA ASP A 118 11.03 7.47 -27.74
C ASP A 118 11.42 5.99 -27.81
N TRP A 119 10.84 5.21 -28.72
CA TRP A 119 11.06 3.75 -28.82
C TRP A 119 11.69 3.32 -30.16
N GLY A 120 12.20 4.27 -30.93
CA GLY A 120 12.78 3.99 -32.25
C GLY A 120 11.73 3.56 -33.29
N ARG A 121 12.19 3.02 -34.42
CA ARG A 121 11.26 2.66 -35.51
C ARG A 121 10.53 1.35 -35.20
N ALA A 122 9.24 1.30 -35.55
CA ALA A 122 8.45 0.08 -35.57
C ALA A 122 9.20 -1.09 -36.27
N PRO A 123 9.26 -2.27 -35.64
CA PRO A 123 8.44 -2.73 -34.51
C PRO A 123 9.01 -2.45 -33.11
N GLY A 124 10.13 -1.74 -33.00
CA GLY A 124 10.88 -1.56 -31.74
C GLY A 124 11.67 -2.83 -31.36
N GLU A 125 12.28 -2.81 -30.18
CA GLU A 125 13.16 -3.90 -29.71
C GLU A 125 12.51 -4.76 -28.62
N ILE A 126 11.64 -4.17 -27.79
CA ILE A 126 10.95 -4.88 -26.69
C ILE A 126 10.07 -6.01 -27.26
N ASN A 127 10.24 -7.23 -26.75
CA ASN A 127 9.49 -8.43 -27.17
C ASN A 127 9.48 -8.62 -28.71
N THR A 128 10.59 -8.31 -29.38
CA THR A 128 10.70 -8.40 -30.84
C THR A 128 11.89 -9.25 -31.25
N VAL A 129 11.68 -10.16 -32.21
CA VAL A 129 12.72 -11.02 -32.80
C VAL A 129 12.59 -10.95 -34.32
N ASP A 130 13.67 -10.64 -35.04
CA ASP A 130 13.69 -10.59 -36.51
C ASP A 130 12.52 -9.79 -37.14
N ASP A 131 12.28 -8.57 -36.67
CA ASP A 131 11.14 -7.70 -37.06
C ASP A 131 9.74 -8.29 -36.78
N VAL A 132 9.65 -9.29 -35.90
CA VAL A 132 8.39 -9.91 -35.47
C VAL A 132 8.17 -9.65 -33.99
N THR A 133 7.08 -8.98 -33.66
CA THR A 133 6.67 -8.80 -32.25
C THR A 133 6.02 -10.07 -31.73
N ILE A 134 6.48 -10.51 -30.57
CA ILE A 134 6.02 -11.72 -29.88
C ILE A 134 4.89 -11.39 -28.90
N ILE A 135 3.90 -12.29 -28.81
CA ILE A 135 2.80 -12.20 -27.85
C ILE A 135 3.06 -13.16 -26.67
N PRO A 136 3.32 -12.65 -25.45
CA PRO A 136 3.56 -13.49 -24.28
C PRO A 136 2.26 -14.11 -23.74
N GLY A 137 2.30 -15.40 -23.42
CA GLY A 137 1.15 -16.17 -22.92
C GLY A 137 0.87 -17.45 -23.69
N PHE A 138 -0.38 -17.92 -23.64
CA PHE A 138 -0.82 -19.10 -24.39
C PHE A 138 -2.34 -19.09 -24.62
N ILE A 139 -2.77 -19.85 -25.64
CA ILE A 139 -4.18 -19.96 -26.04
C ILE A 139 -4.64 -21.41 -25.89
N GLU A 140 -5.77 -21.61 -25.20
CA GLU A 140 -6.44 -22.92 -25.07
C GLU A 140 -7.94 -22.75 -25.32
N GLY A 141 -8.44 -23.43 -26.36
CA GLY A 141 -9.82 -23.26 -26.80
C GLY A 141 -10.10 -21.83 -27.29
N ASN A 142 -11.02 -21.13 -26.62
CA ASN A 142 -11.35 -19.74 -26.91
C ASN A 142 -10.81 -18.76 -25.84
N ILE A 143 -9.89 -19.21 -24.99
CA ILE A 143 -9.35 -18.39 -23.91
C ILE A 143 -7.87 -18.15 -24.16
N PHE A 144 -7.47 -16.88 -24.08
CA PHE A 144 -6.07 -16.47 -24.02
C PHE A 144 -5.74 -16.14 -22.57
N VAL A 145 -4.64 -16.69 -22.05
CA VAL A 145 -4.04 -16.26 -20.79
C VAL A 145 -2.65 -15.75 -21.10
N GLY A 146 -2.38 -14.49 -20.75
CA GLY A 146 -1.10 -13.87 -21.05
C GLY A 146 -0.70 -12.84 -20.01
N LEU A 147 0.44 -12.22 -20.27
CA LEU A 147 1.02 -11.20 -19.41
C LEU A 147 0.75 -9.84 -20.05
N GLN A 148 0.37 -8.86 -19.25
CA GLN A 148 0.30 -7.49 -19.73
C GLN A 148 1.69 -7.09 -20.24
N PRO A 149 1.81 -6.51 -21.45
CA PRO A 149 3.10 -6.17 -22.01
C PRO A 149 3.88 -5.20 -21.13
N ASN A 150 5.20 -5.34 -21.16
CA ASN A 150 6.12 -4.44 -20.48
C ASN A 150 5.92 -2.97 -20.94
N ARG A 151 6.02 -2.05 -19.98
CA ARG A 151 5.85 -0.61 -20.14
C ARG A 151 7.13 0.13 -20.55
N GLY A 152 8.30 -0.48 -20.44
CA GLY A 152 9.59 0.08 -20.88
C GLY A 152 10.79 -0.83 -20.55
N LEU A 153 11.97 -0.52 -21.09
CA LEU A 153 13.20 -1.25 -20.75
C LEU A 153 13.75 -0.75 -19.41
N MET A 154 14.09 -1.67 -18.49
CA MET A 154 14.77 -1.31 -17.23
C MET A 154 16.19 -0.78 -17.49
N ASP A 155 16.79 -1.10 -18.64
CA ASP A 155 18.13 -0.63 -19.00
C ASP A 155 18.13 0.83 -19.51
N ASP A 156 16.98 1.36 -19.95
CA ASP A 156 16.80 2.73 -20.47
C ASP A 156 16.24 3.70 -19.39
N CYS A 157 16.43 3.38 -18.11
CA CYS A 157 15.87 4.14 -16.99
C CYS A 157 16.24 5.64 -16.99
N VAL A 158 17.42 6.01 -17.51
CA VAL A 158 17.86 7.41 -17.64
C VAL A 158 16.98 8.23 -18.57
N ASP A 159 16.53 7.65 -19.69
CA ASP A 159 15.66 8.35 -20.65
C ASP A 159 14.21 8.41 -20.13
N ILE A 160 13.75 7.38 -19.41
CA ILE A 160 12.46 7.35 -18.70
C ILE A 160 12.44 8.40 -17.57
N TYR A 161 13.56 8.56 -16.86
CA TYR A 161 13.74 9.56 -15.80
C TYR A 161 13.53 11.00 -16.29
N HIS A 162 14.08 11.34 -17.47
CA HIS A 162 13.98 12.68 -18.05
C HIS A 162 12.70 12.96 -18.85
N SER A 163 11.88 11.94 -19.10
CA SER A 163 10.69 12.06 -19.94
C SER A 163 9.45 11.56 -19.20
N GLN A 164 8.69 12.48 -18.58
CA GLN A 164 7.49 12.12 -17.81
C GLN A 164 6.34 11.61 -18.68
N ASP A 165 6.32 11.95 -19.98
CA ASP A 165 5.22 11.66 -20.91
C ASP A 165 5.53 10.51 -21.90
N VAL A 166 6.52 9.66 -21.58
CA VAL A 166 6.94 8.54 -22.44
C VAL A 166 5.70 7.72 -22.84
N PRO A 167 5.42 7.47 -24.12
CA PRO A 167 4.28 6.68 -24.56
C PRO A 167 4.54 5.19 -24.31
N PRO A 168 3.53 4.31 -24.42
CA PRO A 168 3.77 2.87 -24.41
C PRO A 168 4.69 2.43 -25.56
N PRO A 169 5.51 1.38 -25.37
CA PRO A 169 6.33 0.81 -26.44
C PRO A 169 5.51 0.29 -27.62
N HIS A 170 6.19 0.08 -28.75
CA HIS A 170 5.56 -0.46 -29.97
C HIS A 170 4.90 -1.84 -29.72
N SER A 171 5.54 -2.71 -28.95
CA SER A 171 5.03 -4.05 -28.59
C SER A 171 3.75 -4.00 -27.76
N TYR A 172 3.59 -2.98 -26.91
CA TYR A 172 2.39 -2.76 -26.10
C TYR A 172 1.18 -2.48 -27.00
N LEU A 173 1.31 -1.57 -27.98
CA LEU A 173 0.25 -1.31 -28.95
C LEU A 173 -0.02 -2.54 -29.83
N ALA A 174 1.03 -3.23 -30.27
CA ALA A 174 0.91 -4.43 -31.09
C ALA A 174 0.10 -5.52 -30.38
N PHE A 175 0.34 -5.73 -29.08
CA PHE A 175 -0.36 -6.72 -28.27
C PHE A 175 -1.86 -6.45 -28.15
N TYR A 176 -2.27 -5.22 -27.81
CA TYR A 176 -3.70 -4.90 -27.68
C TYR A 176 -4.43 -4.85 -29.03
N ARG A 177 -3.73 -4.48 -30.10
CA ARG A 177 -4.27 -4.61 -31.47
C ARG A 177 -4.42 -6.07 -31.87
N TRP A 178 -3.44 -6.92 -31.57
CA TRP A 178 -3.54 -8.36 -31.78
C TRP A 178 -4.72 -8.97 -31.00
N LEU A 179 -4.89 -8.61 -29.73
CA LEU A 179 -6.01 -9.05 -28.90
C LEU A 179 -7.37 -8.76 -29.58
N THR A 180 -7.50 -7.58 -30.15
CA THR A 180 -8.76 -7.11 -30.75
C THR A 180 -8.97 -7.68 -32.15
N ASP A 181 -7.97 -7.58 -33.02
CA ASP A 181 -8.11 -7.76 -34.46
C ASP A 181 -7.74 -9.17 -34.94
N VAL A 182 -6.91 -9.88 -34.19
CA VAL A 182 -6.41 -11.22 -34.55
C VAL A 182 -7.02 -12.28 -33.64
N PHE A 183 -6.80 -12.20 -32.33
CA PHE A 183 -7.43 -13.13 -31.38
C PHE A 183 -8.96 -12.95 -31.36
N GLY A 184 -9.44 -11.71 -31.47
CA GLY A 184 -10.86 -11.38 -31.50
C GLY A 184 -11.49 -11.39 -30.11
N ALA A 185 -10.77 -10.87 -29.09
CA ALA A 185 -11.25 -10.78 -27.71
C ALA A 185 -12.58 -10.03 -27.65
N GLN A 186 -13.57 -10.64 -27.00
CA GLN A 186 -14.87 -10.03 -26.75
C GLN A 186 -14.98 -9.43 -25.35
N ALA A 187 -14.09 -9.82 -24.45
CA ALA A 187 -13.85 -9.18 -23.17
C ALA A 187 -12.41 -9.44 -22.73
N VAL A 188 -11.87 -8.51 -21.95
CA VAL A 188 -10.57 -8.64 -21.28
C VAL A 188 -10.80 -8.60 -19.78
N ILE A 189 -10.17 -9.53 -19.07
CA ILE A 189 -10.02 -9.51 -17.62
C ILE A 189 -8.56 -9.23 -17.31
N HIS A 190 -8.24 -8.06 -16.77
CA HIS A 190 -6.96 -7.87 -16.09
C HIS A 190 -7.13 -8.41 -14.66
N MET A 191 -6.20 -9.24 -14.18
CA MET A 191 -6.36 -9.99 -12.94
C MET A 191 -5.56 -9.37 -11.79
N GLY A 192 -6.24 -8.58 -10.96
CA GLY A 192 -5.67 -7.99 -9.74
C GLY A 192 -5.14 -6.57 -9.94
N CYS A 193 -4.91 -5.88 -8.83
CA CYS A 193 -4.42 -4.50 -8.84
C CYS A 193 -2.88 -4.46 -8.89
N HIS A 194 -2.21 -3.63 -9.69
CA HIS A 194 -2.74 -2.84 -10.79
C HIS A 194 -1.99 -3.10 -12.09
N GLY A 195 -2.65 -2.79 -13.20
CA GLY A 195 -2.04 -2.83 -14.51
C GLY A 195 -1.33 -1.52 -14.83
N THR A 196 -0.71 -1.46 -16.00
CA THR A 196 -0.02 -0.24 -16.48
C THR A 196 -0.83 0.55 -17.50
N LEU A 197 -2.00 0.04 -17.89
CA LEU A 197 -2.78 0.56 -19.03
C LEU A 197 -3.48 1.87 -18.68
N GLU A 198 -4.15 1.91 -17.54
CA GLU A 198 -4.86 3.07 -17.00
C GLU A 198 -3.91 4.22 -16.65
N TRP A 199 -2.63 3.94 -16.43
CA TRP A 199 -1.60 4.93 -16.10
C TRP A 199 -0.86 5.48 -17.30
N LEU A 200 -1.16 5.03 -18.53
CA LEU A 200 -0.52 5.57 -19.73
C LEU A 200 -0.80 7.09 -19.88
N PRO A 201 0.12 7.84 -20.51
CA PRO A 201 -0.03 9.29 -20.61
C PRO A 201 -1.32 9.74 -21.28
N GLY A 202 -1.92 10.80 -20.75
CA GLY A 202 -3.11 11.43 -21.30
C GLY A 202 -3.97 12.08 -20.21
N LYS A 203 -5.19 12.50 -20.56
CA LYS A 203 -6.10 13.13 -19.60
C LYS A 203 -6.44 12.19 -18.43
N GLY A 204 -6.59 12.73 -17.22
CA GLY A 204 -6.98 11.96 -16.03
C GLY A 204 -8.42 11.41 -16.05
N THR A 205 -9.32 12.05 -16.80
CA THR A 205 -10.68 11.58 -17.04
C THR A 205 -11.20 12.15 -18.36
N GLY A 206 -12.22 11.52 -18.95
CA GLY A 206 -12.79 11.97 -20.23
C GLY A 206 -11.77 11.92 -21.36
N LEU A 207 -11.23 10.73 -21.61
CA LEU A 207 -10.14 10.53 -22.57
C LEU A 207 -10.50 10.97 -24.00
N SER A 208 -9.50 11.46 -24.74
CA SER A 208 -9.58 11.73 -26.18
C SER A 208 -8.91 10.64 -27.00
N SER A 209 -9.08 10.67 -28.31
CA SER A 209 -8.43 9.74 -29.25
C SER A 209 -6.90 9.80 -29.27
N THR A 210 -6.32 10.81 -28.63
CA THR A 210 -4.86 11.00 -28.44
C THR A 210 -4.37 10.56 -27.05
N CYS A 211 -5.27 10.13 -26.16
CA CYS A 211 -4.87 9.55 -24.88
C CYS A 211 -4.47 8.09 -25.10
N TYR A 212 -3.27 7.70 -24.68
CA TYR A 212 -2.76 6.34 -24.88
C TYR A 212 -3.63 5.23 -24.29
N PRO A 213 -4.28 5.36 -23.11
CA PRO A 213 -5.16 4.31 -22.62
C PRO A 213 -6.33 4.00 -23.58
N ASP A 214 -7.00 5.04 -24.11
CA ASP A 214 -8.10 4.88 -25.08
C ASP A 214 -7.60 4.37 -26.44
N LEU A 215 -6.49 4.93 -26.93
CA LEU A 215 -5.89 4.56 -28.21
C LEU A 215 -5.46 3.10 -28.25
N VAL A 216 -4.83 2.62 -27.18
CA VAL A 216 -4.30 1.26 -27.07
C VAL A 216 -5.42 0.25 -26.83
N PHE A 217 -6.26 0.49 -25.82
CA PHE A 217 -7.26 -0.49 -25.39
C PHE A 217 -8.52 -0.48 -26.25
N GLY A 218 -8.89 0.68 -26.79
CA GLY A 218 -10.09 0.87 -27.59
C GLY A 218 -11.37 0.64 -26.77
N HIS A 219 -12.27 -0.19 -27.30
CA HIS A 219 -13.64 -0.29 -26.78
C HIS A 219 -14.04 -1.72 -26.38
N ILE A 220 -13.07 -2.55 -25.99
CA ILE A 220 -13.32 -3.93 -25.53
C ILE A 220 -13.97 -3.86 -24.13
N PRO A 221 -15.00 -4.69 -23.83
CA PRO A 221 -15.48 -4.88 -22.47
C PRO A 221 -14.34 -5.23 -21.52
N HIS A 222 -14.12 -4.35 -20.53
CA HIS A 222 -13.04 -4.47 -19.56
C HIS A 222 -13.63 -4.83 -18.20
N ILE A 223 -13.16 -5.92 -17.62
CA ILE A 223 -13.58 -6.43 -16.31
C ILE A 223 -12.32 -6.53 -15.46
N TYR A 224 -12.37 -6.09 -14.20
CA TYR A 224 -11.16 -5.93 -13.41
C TYR A 224 -11.40 -6.27 -11.93
N PRO A 225 -10.82 -7.36 -11.39
CA PRO A 225 -10.80 -7.59 -9.96
C PRO A 225 -9.86 -6.62 -9.24
N TYR A 226 -10.35 -5.99 -8.17
CA TYR A 226 -9.59 -5.02 -7.35
C TYR A 226 -9.88 -5.25 -5.87
N ALA A 227 -8.93 -4.96 -4.99
CA ALA A 227 -9.19 -5.00 -3.56
C ALA A 227 -10.25 -3.93 -3.21
N MET A 228 -11.25 -4.30 -2.40
CA MET A 228 -12.27 -3.35 -1.96
C MET A 228 -11.69 -2.19 -1.13
N SER A 229 -10.50 -2.38 -0.55
CA SER A 229 -9.73 -1.38 0.16
C SER A 229 -8.84 -0.55 -0.75
N ASN A 230 -8.84 -0.70 -2.09
CA ASN A 230 -8.10 0.18 -3.00
C ASN A 230 -9.03 0.97 -3.94
N PRO A 231 -9.85 1.90 -3.40
CA PRO A 231 -10.80 2.65 -4.19
C PRO A 231 -10.15 3.62 -5.19
N GLY A 232 -9.03 4.25 -4.83
CA GLY A 232 -8.43 5.30 -5.66
C GLY A 232 -8.04 4.77 -7.04
N GLU A 233 -7.27 3.70 -7.06
CA GLU A 233 -6.79 3.10 -8.30
C GLU A 233 -7.91 2.41 -9.09
N GLY A 234 -8.83 1.71 -8.42
CA GLY A 234 -9.98 1.12 -9.12
C GLY A 234 -10.89 2.19 -9.75
N MET A 235 -11.00 3.38 -9.13
CA MET A 235 -11.64 4.54 -9.75
C MET A 235 -10.85 5.10 -10.93
N HIS A 236 -9.51 5.01 -10.91
CA HIS A 236 -8.66 5.36 -12.05
C HIS A 236 -8.95 4.46 -13.25
N ALA A 237 -8.93 3.14 -13.05
CA ALA A 237 -9.25 2.15 -14.07
C ALA A 237 -10.67 2.32 -14.64
N LYS A 238 -11.66 2.67 -13.79
CA LYS A 238 -13.02 3.03 -14.22
C LYS A 238 -13.04 4.24 -15.15
N ARG A 239 -12.38 5.33 -14.76
CA ARG A 239 -12.46 6.63 -15.44
C ARG A 239 -11.67 6.65 -16.74
N ARG A 240 -10.54 5.92 -16.81
CA ARG A 240 -9.63 5.95 -17.96
C ARG A 240 -9.87 4.78 -18.92
N ASN A 241 -10.24 3.59 -18.43
CA ASN A 241 -10.42 2.41 -19.30
C ASN A 241 -11.86 1.88 -19.34
N GLY A 242 -12.81 2.54 -18.67
CA GLY A 242 -14.21 2.09 -18.63
C GLY A 242 -14.39 0.72 -17.96
N ALA A 243 -13.48 0.36 -17.03
CA ALA A 243 -13.47 -0.92 -16.35
C ALA A 243 -14.74 -1.16 -15.53
N VAL A 244 -15.28 -2.37 -15.60
CA VAL A 244 -16.24 -2.90 -14.63
C VAL A 244 -15.43 -3.57 -13.53
N ILE A 245 -15.34 -2.91 -12.37
CA ILE A 245 -14.64 -3.48 -11.23
C ILE A 245 -15.48 -4.61 -10.65
N ILE A 246 -14.83 -5.70 -10.25
CA ILE A 246 -15.38 -6.73 -9.37
C ILE A 246 -14.51 -6.73 -8.13
N ASP A 247 -14.92 -6.01 -7.11
CA ASP A 247 -14.12 -5.92 -5.91
C ASP A 247 -13.97 -7.27 -5.22
N HIS A 248 -12.88 -7.42 -4.49
CA HIS A 248 -12.62 -8.61 -3.70
C HIS A 248 -12.25 -8.24 -2.27
N LEU A 249 -12.49 -9.20 -1.37
CA LEU A 249 -12.14 -9.12 0.02
C LEU A 249 -10.62 -8.94 0.17
N ILE A 250 -10.22 -8.28 1.25
CA ILE A 250 -8.83 -8.22 1.69
C ILE A 250 -8.34 -9.60 2.14
N PRO A 251 -7.02 -9.79 2.32
CA PRO A 251 -6.48 -11.01 2.88
C PRO A 251 -7.01 -11.23 4.30
N PRO A 252 -7.08 -12.49 4.78
CA PRO A 252 -7.45 -12.75 6.16
C PRO A 252 -6.52 -12.01 7.13
N LEU A 253 -7.09 -11.17 7.99
CA LEU A 253 -6.37 -10.51 9.07
C LEU A 253 -6.37 -11.37 10.34
N MET A 254 -5.35 -11.18 11.17
CA MET A 254 -5.27 -11.77 12.51
C MET A 254 -4.44 -10.91 13.45
N ARG A 255 -4.61 -11.09 14.76
CA ARG A 255 -3.67 -10.52 15.75
C ARG A 255 -2.28 -11.10 15.53
N ALA A 256 -1.27 -10.22 15.50
CA ALA A 256 0.13 -10.58 15.51
C ALA A 256 0.42 -11.57 16.65
N GLY A 257 -0.07 -11.24 17.85
CA GLY A 257 0.22 -11.99 19.07
C GLY A 257 1.72 -12.02 19.36
N ASN A 258 2.08 -12.75 20.40
CA ASN A 258 3.48 -12.96 20.73
C ASN A 258 4.02 -14.25 20.11
N TYR A 259 5.34 -14.33 19.90
CA TYR A 259 6.01 -15.46 19.25
C TYR A 259 7.47 -15.58 19.73
N ASP A 260 8.02 -16.79 19.60
CA ASP A 260 9.44 -17.14 19.79
C ASP A 260 10.15 -16.33 20.87
N GLU A 261 11.11 -15.47 20.50
CA GLU A 261 11.95 -14.71 21.42
C GLU A 261 11.20 -13.58 22.15
N LEU A 262 10.20 -12.96 21.52
CA LEU A 262 9.40 -11.91 22.15
C LEU A 262 8.52 -12.46 23.28
N LEU A 263 8.10 -13.72 23.21
CA LEU A 263 7.35 -14.40 24.27
C LEU A 263 8.21 -14.63 25.52
N ASP A 264 9.47 -15.00 25.32
CA ASP A 264 10.44 -15.20 26.40
C ASP A 264 10.75 -13.88 27.12
N VAL A 265 10.91 -12.79 26.38
CA VAL A 265 11.13 -11.45 26.93
C VAL A 265 9.90 -10.97 27.71
N GLU A 266 8.71 -11.09 27.13
CA GLU A 266 7.45 -10.67 27.78
C GLU A 266 7.24 -11.41 29.11
N SER A 267 7.42 -12.73 29.13
CA SER A 267 7.22 -13.54 30.33
C SER A 267 8.13 -13.09 31.48
N LYS A 268 9.39 -12.75 31.17
CA LYS A 268 10.35 -12.22 32.15
C LYS A 268 9.97 -10.80 32.60
N LEU A 269 9.50 -9.93 31.70
CA LEU A 269 9.01 -8.60 32.05
C LEU A 269 7.83 -8.65 33.02
N GLN A 270 6.85 -9.51 32.76
CA GLN A 270 5.72 -9.72 33.68
C GLN A 270 6.19 -10.20 35.07
N GLU A 271 7.20 -11.08 35.11
CA GLU A 271 7.81 -11.51 36.36
C GLU A 271 8.50 -10.34 37.10
N TYR A 272 9.24 -9.50 36.38
CA TYR A 272 9.88 -8.31 36.93
C TYR A 272 8.84 -7.32 37.50
N LEU A 273 7.80 -7.00 36.73
CA LEU A 273 6.76 -6.03 37.13
C LEU A 273 6.03 -6.47 38.40
N ARG A 274 5.73 -7.77 38.54
CA ARG A 274 5.17 -8.34 39.78
C ARG A 274 6.17 -8.31 40.93
N ALA A 275 7.45 -8.59 40.67
CA ALA A 275 8.49 -8.50 41.70
C ALA A 275 8.66 -7.06 42.20
N ARG A 276 8.56 -6.07 41.31
CA ARG A 276 8.55 -4.64 41.61
C ARG A 276 7.37 -4.25 42.49
N ALA A 277 6.16 -4.70 42.14
CA ALA A 277 4.95 -4.46 42.96
C ALA A 277 5.04 -5.08 44.36
N ALA A 278 5.80 -6.17 44.53
CA ALA A 278 6.02 -6.87 45.80
C ALA A 278 7.31 -6.44 46.55
N ASP A 279 8.04 -5.43 46.06
CA ASP A 279 9.33 -4.94 46.61
C ASP A 279 10.40 -6.06 46.78
N MET A 280 10.46 -7.01 45.83
CA MET A 280 11.40 -8.14 45.84
C MET A 280 12.71 -7.81 45.11
N LYS A 281 13.56 -6.96 45.70
CA LYS A 281 14.76 -6.40 45.05
C LYS A 281 15.73 -7.41 44.43
N GLU A 282 16.07 -8.50 45.14
CA GLU A 282 17.00 -9.51 44.61
C GLU A 282 16.44 -10.19 43.35
N LYS A 283 15.12 -10.40 43.32
CA LYS A 283 14.43 -10.96 42.17
C LYS A 283 14.39 -9.97 41.01
N MET A 284 14.08 -8.70 41.28
CA MET A 284 14.08 -7.64 40.27
C MET A 284 15.42 -7.55 39.55
N THR A 285 16.53 -7.43 40.31
CA THR A 285 17.87 -7.28 39.72
C THR A 285 18.24 -8.48 38.84
N ARG A 286 17.94 -9.70 39.30
CA ARG A 286 18.21 -10.91 38.52
C ARG A 286 17.39 -10.97 37.24
N THR A 287 16.08 -10.71 37.34
CA THR A 287 15.20 -10.76 36.17
C THR A 287 15.54 -9.64 35.18
N ALA A 288 15.89 -8.43 35.63
CA ALA A 288 16.33 -7.35 34.74
C ALA A 288 17.62 -7.69 33.99
N ASP A 289 18.61 -8.31 34.65
CA ASP A 289 19.85 -8.77 34.01
C ASP A 289 19.56 -9.83 32.92
N ASP A 290 18.64 -10.77 33.20
CA ASP A 290 18.20 -11.76 32.23
C ASP A 290 17.44 -11.11 31.05
N ILE A 291 16.57 -10.13 31.30
CA ILE A 291 15.84 -9.39 30.24
C ILE A 291 16.82 -8.61 29.37
N LEU A 292 17.76 -7.88 29.97
CA LEU A 292 18.74 -7.06 29.25
C LEU A 292 19.56 -7.92 28.27
N ARG A 293 20.01 -9.10 28.72
CA ARG A 293 20.75 -10.04 27.85
C ARG A 293 19.92 -10.52 26.67
N GLU A 294 18.64 -10.85 26.86
CA GLU A 294 17.80 -11.23 25.72
C GLU A 294 17.56 -10.06 24.78
N CYS A 295 17.29 -8.86 25.32
CA CYS A 295 17.09 -7.66 24.50
C CYS A 295 18.32 -7.33 23.66
N GLN A 296 19.53 -7.50 24.22
CA GLN A 296 20.79 -7.36 23.48
C GLN A 296 20.95 -8.41 22.39
N LYS A 297 20.51 -9.65 22.63
CA LYS A 297 20.62 -10.75 21.67
C LYS A 297 19.74 -10.54 20.43
N ILE A 298 18.54 -9.97 20.59
CA ILE A 298 17.57 -9.78 19.49
C ILE A 298 17.44 -8.32 19.03
N SER A 299 18.37 -7.45 19.46
CA SER A 299 18.41 -6.01 19.17
C SER A 299 17.17 -5.22 19.62
N LEU A 300 16.45 -5.67 20.65
CA LEU A 300 15.20 -5.03 21.11
C LEU A 300 15.43 -3.67 21.81
N LEU A 301 16.66 -3.40 22.26
CA LEU A 301 17.01 -2.10 22.84
C LEU A 301 16.95 -0.98 21.80
N ASP A 302 17.24 -1.30 20.53
CA ASP A 302 17.19 -0.33 19.43
C ASP A 302 15.73 0.13 19.17
N ASP A 303 14.75 -0.77 19.37
CA ASP A 303 13.31 -0.47 19.23
C ASP A 303 12.80 0.59 20.24
N ILE A 304 13.40 0.65 21.43
CA ILE A 304 13.00 1.57 22.51
C ILE A 304 13.99 2.73 22.72
N GLY A 305 14.95 2.90 21.81
CA GLY A 305 15.92 4.00 21.86
C GLY A 305 16.95 3.90 22.99
N VAL A 306 17.26 2.68 23.46
CA VAL A 306 18.22 2.43 24.53
C VAL A 306 19.56 1.97 23.96
N ALA A 307 20.66 2.56 24.42
CA ALA A 307 22.00 2.20 23.95
C ALA A 307 22.37 0.75 24.28
N LYS A 308 22.95 0.02 23.32
CA LYS A 308 23.32 -1.40 23.47
C LYS A 308 24.24 -1.69 24.68
N ASN A 309 25.09 -0.73 25.04
CA ASN A 309 26.04 -0.82 26.15
C ASN A 309 25.52 -0.20 27.46
N CYS A 310 24.21 0.04 27.59
CA CYS A 310 23.61 0.58 28.80
C CYS A 310 23.93 -0.29 30.02
N THR A 311 24.03 0.35 31.17
CA THR A 311 24.12 -0.32 32.46
C THR A 311 22.77 -0.91 32.84
N LEU A 312 22.77 -1.88 33.76
CA LEU A 312 21.53 -2.47 34.26
C LEU A 312 20.61 -1.42 34.90
N SER A 313 21.16 -0.43 35.60
CA SER A 313 20.38 0.63 36.22
C SER A 313 19.69 1.54 35.21
N GLU A 314 20.37 1.86 34.09
CA GLU A 314 19.77 2.64 33.00
C GLU A 314 18.67 1.81 32.32
N PHE A 315 18.92 0.52 32.07
CA PHE A 315 17.91 -0.37 31.48
C PHE A 315 16.63 -0.49 32.33
N GLU A 316 16.78 -0.58 33.67
CA GLU A 316 15.63 -0.67 34.58
C GLU A 316 14.66 0.52 34.47
N GLU A 317 15.13 1.71 34.05
CA GLU A 317 14.29 2.89 33.82
C GLU A 317 13.36 2.74 32.60
N HIS A 318 13.67 1.82 31.67
CA HIS A 318 12.95 1.62 30.42
C HIS A 318 12.11 0.32 30.37
N ILE A 319 12.02 -0.42 31.48
CA ILE A 319 11.26 -1.67 31.52
C ILE A 319 9.77 -1.47 31.18
N ASP A 320 9.18 -0.37 31.63
CA ASP A 320 7.78 -0.06 31.36
C ASP A 320 7.58 0.23 29.87
N THR A 321 8.42 1.09 29.28
CA THR A 321 8.43 1.38 27.84
C THR A 321 8.59 0.11 27.01
N LEU A 322 9.50 -0.79 27.41
CA LEU A 322 9.73 -2.05 26.72
C LEU A 322 8.50 -2.98 26.77
N TYR A 323 7.89 -3.11 27.94
CA TYR A 323 6.70 -3.94 28.09
C TYR A 323 5.51 -3.36 27.31
N ASP A 324 5.33 -2.05 27.33
CA ASP A 324 4.27 -1.35 26.61
C ASP A 324 4.47 -1.49 25.09
N TYR A 325 5.70 -1.37 24.59
CA TYR A 325 6.04 -1.62 23.19
C TYR A 325 5.72 -3.07 22.75
N ILE A 326 6.13 -4.08 23.53
CA ILE A 326 5.81 -5.48 23.22
C ILE A 326 4.29 -5.70 23.22
N CYS A 327 3.57 -5.04 24.13
CA CYS A 327 2.11 -5.11 24.15
C CYS A 327 1.47 -4.50 22.92
N GLU A 328 2.06 -3.44 22.37
CA GLU A 328 1.61 -2.85 21.12
C GLU A 328 1.89 -3.76 19.91
N VAL A 329 3.11 -4.31 19.82
CA VAL A 329 3.53 -5.25 18.78
C VAL A 329 2.60 -6.46 18.70
N LYS A 330 2.28 -7.09 19.86
CA LYS A 330 1.39 -8.27 19.89
C LYS A 330 -0.06 -7.91 19.55
N ASP A 331 -0.49 -6.68 19.79
CA ASP A 331 -1.88 -6.27 19.55
C ASP A 331 -2.17 -5.86 18.10
N ASN A 332 -1.11 -5.64 17.30
CA ASN A 332 -1.23 -5.29 15.89
C ASN A 332 -2.06 -6.32 15.10
N LEU A 333 -2.75 -5.86 14.06
CA LEU A 333 -3.33 -6.75 13.05
C LEU A 333 -2.34 -6.94 11.90
N ILE A 334 -2.16 -8.19 11.49
CA ILE A 334 -1.31 -8.57 10.35
C ILE A 334 -2.08 -9.45 9.38
N LYS A 335 -1.66 -9.42 8.11
CA LYS A 335 -2.14 -10.34 7.08
C LYS A 335 -1.66 -11.77 7.35
N ASN A 336 -2.53 -12.76 7.17
CA ASN A 336 -2.18 -14.17 7.19
C ASN A 336 -2.27 -14.79 5.78
N GLY A 337 -1.39 -14.35 4.88
CA GLY A 337 -1.37 -14.78 3.48
C GLY A 337 -2.07 -13.78 2.55
N LEU A 338 -2.60 -14.28 1.43
CA LEU A 338 -3.24 -13.50 0.37
C LEU A 338 -4.71 -13.90 0.20
N HIS A 339 -5.50 -13.01 -0.42
CA HIS A 339 -6.85 -13.36 -0.83
C HIS A 339 -6.85 -14.25 -2.08
N ILE A 340 -7.86 -15.08 -2.22
CA ILE A 340 -8.11 -15.89 -3.41
C ILE A 340 -9.57 -15.65 -3.82
N LEU A 341 -9.83 -15.27 -5.07
CA LEU A 341 -11.18 -14.90 -5.50
C LEU A 341 -12.22 -15.97 -5.18
N GLY A 342 -13.32 -15.54 -4.57
CA GLY A 342 -14.43 -16.39 -4.14
C GLY A 342 -14.08 -17.36 -3.00
N ASN A 343 -12.99 -17.13 -2.27
CA ASN A 343 -12.58 -17.96 -1.15
C ASN A 343 -12.97 -17.29 0.18
N VAL A 344 -14.04 -17.79 0.80
CA VAL A 344 -14.47 -17.32 2.12
C VAL A 344 -13.43 -17.77 3.17
N PRO A 345 -13.01 -16.91 4.11
CA PRO A 345 -12.22 -17.34 5.27
C PRO A 345 -12.90 -18.50 6.02
N SER A 346 -12.14 -19.47 6.51
CA SER A 346 -12.66 -20.60 7.29
C SER A 346 -11.90 -20.78 8.58
N ASP A 347 -12.50 -21.51 9.52
CA ASP A 347 -11.87 -21.92 10.78
C ASP A 347 -11.30 -20.73 11.55
N GLU A 348 -10.05 -20.83 12.01
CA GLU A 348 -9.38 -19.75 12.74
C GLU A 348 -9.30 -18.45 11.94
N ARG A 349 -9.12 -18.52 10.61
CA ARG A 349 -9.12 -17.32 9.75
C ARG A 349 -10.49 -16.64 9.74
N MET A 350 -11.58 -17.39 9.85
CA MET A 350 -12.91 -16.79 10.03
C MET A 350 -13.04 -16.13 11.41
N ASP A 351 -12.57 -16.80 12.46
CA ASP A 351 -12.66 -16.28 13.83
C ASP A 351 -11.87 -14.96 13.97
N GLN A 352 -10.65 -14.92 13.44
CA GLN A 352 -9.79 -13.75 13.42
C GLN A 352 -10.31 -12.64 12.50
N MET A 353 -10.86 -12.99 11.33
CA MET A 353 -11.48 -12.02 10.43
C MET A 353 -12.67 -11.34 11.10
N VAL A 354 -13.57 -12.10 11.73
CA VAL A 354 -14.70 -11.53 12.49
C VAL A 354 -14.19 -10.66 13.62
N TYR A 355 -13.19 -11.11 14.39
CA TYR A 355 -12.58 -10.30 15.45
C TYR A 355 -12.04 -8.98 14.92
N SER A 356 -11.33 -8.97 13.78
CA SER A 356 -10.79 -7.76 13.16
C SER A 356 -11.87 -6.75 12.75
N LEU A 357 -13.06 -7.22 12.36
CA LEU A 357 -14.19 -6.35 12.02
C LEU A 357 -14.83 -5.70 13.24
N VAL A 358 -14.83 -6.40 14.38
CA VAL A 358 -15.61 -6.01 15.56
C VAL A 358 -14.76 -5.57 16.76
N ARG A 359 -13.43 -5.56 16.63
CA ARG A 359 -12.54 -4.97 17.64
C ARG A 359 -12.69 -3.46 17.74
N THR A 360 -13.18 -2.81 16.69
CA THR A 360 -13.56 -1.39 16.66
C THR A 360 -15.08 -1.25 16.56
N ARG A 361 -15.58 -0.07 16.97
CA ARG A 361 -17.01 0.28 16.86
C ARG A 361 -17.44 0.37 15.38
N ASN A 362 -18.61 -0.18 15.06
CA ASN A 362 -19.22 -0.09 13.73
C ASN A 362 -20.51 0.74 13.79
N GLY A 363 -20.39 2.06 13.61
CA GLY A 363 -21.53 2.98 13.75
C GLY A 363 -22.16 2.88 15.15
N SER A 364 -23.39 2.38 15.22
CA SER A 364 -24.09 2.16 16.51
C SER A 364 -23.77 0.83 17.18
N VAL A 365 -23.12 -0.12 16.50
CA VAL A 365 -22.72 -1.41 17.07
C VAL A 365 -21.41 -1.21 17.85
N PRO A 366 -21.35 -1.50 19.16
CA PRO A 366 -20.16 -1.27 19.99
C PRO A 366 -19.01 -2.19 19.59
N SER A 367 -17.78 -1.90 20.05
CA SER A 367 -16.65 -2.84 19.94
C SER A 367 -16.89 -4.07 20.83
N LEU A 368 -16.55 -5.27 20.34
CA LEU A 368 -16.61 -6.50 21.15
C LEU A 368 -15.65 -6.41 22.32
N ARG A 369 -14.44 -5.92 22.07
CA ARG A 369 -13.35 -5.88 23.04
C ARG A 369 -13.65 -4.90 24.16
N GLU A 370 -14.11 -3.70 23.83
CA GLU A 370 -14.58 -2.72 24.82
C GLU A 370 -15.74 -3.26 25.64
N SER A 371 -16.71 -3.93 24.99
CA SER A 371 -17.87 -4.49 25.69
C SER A 371 -17.48 -5.60 26.67
N VAL A 372 -16.57 -6.50 26.26
CA VAL A 372 -16.05 -7.54 27.15
C VAL A 372 -15.23 -6.93 28.28
N ALA A 373 -14.41 -5.90 28.03
CA ALA A 373 -13.69 -5.18 29.07
C ALA A 373 -14.67 -4.58 30.10
N GLY A 374 -15.75 -3.94 29.64
CA GLY A 374 -16.79 -3.35 30.49
C GLY A 374 -17.49 -4.38 31.38
N ILE A 375 -17.84 -5.55 30.84
CA ILE A 375 -18.42 -6.67 31.63
C ILE A 375 -17.44 -7.15 32.72
N ARG A 376 -16.14 -7.07 32.44
CA ARG A 376 -15.07 -7.39 33.40
C ARG A 376 -14.74 -6.22 34.34
N GLU A 377 -15.53 -5.14 34.29
CA GLU A 377 -15.38 -3.90 35.08
C GLU A 377 -14.05 -3.18 34.80
N TYR A 378 -13.57 -3.26 33.56
CA TYR A 378 -12.37 -2.55 33.08
C TYR A 378 -12.74 -1.54 31.99
N ASP A 379 -12.00 -0.43 31.97
CA ASP A 379 -11.99 0.53 30.86
C ASP A 379 -10.80 0.22 29.93
N LEU A 380 -11.08 -0.13 28.67
CA LEU A 380 -10.06 -0.63 27.76
C LEU A 380 -9.01 0.43 27.43
N ASP A 381 -9.44 1.68 27.24
CA ASP A 381 -8.55 2.80 26.94
C ASP A 381 -7.58 3.04 28.10
N SER A 382 -8.08 3.07 29.34
CA SER A 382 -7.25 3.18 30.55
C SER A 382 -6.22 2.05 30.68
N LEU A 383 -6.60 0.80 30.36
CA LEU A 383 -5.64 -0.32 30.36
C LEU A 383 -4.57 -0.15 29.28
N ALA A 384 -4.96 0.32 28.09
CA ALA A 384 -4.07 0.48 26.94
C ALA A 384 -3.11 1.68 27.08
N GLU A 385 -3.45 2.69 27.89
CA GLU A 385 -2.57 3.81 28.22
C GLU A 385 -1.37 3.40 29.09
N THR A 386 -1.53 2.38 29.93
CA THR A 386 -0.46 1.90 30.85
C THR A 386 -0.40 0.37 30.93
N PRO A 387 -0.03 -0.34 29.85
CA PRO A 387 0.01 -1.81 29.85
C PRO A 387 0.87 -2.42 30.97
N SER A 388 2.00 -1.78 31.30
CA SER A 388 2.96 -2.18 32.33
C SER A 388 2.48 -2.03 33.78
N ALA A 389 1.40 -1.26 34.02
CA ALA A 389 0.86 -1.11 35.36
C ALA A 389 0.22 -2.41 35.87
N ILE A 390 0.25 -2.62 37.20
CA ILE A 390 -0.33 -3.80 37.85
C ILE A 390 -1.72 -3.46 38.36
N ASP A 391 -2.72 -4.22 37.93
CA ASP A 391 -4.07 -4.17 38.47
C ASP A 391 -4.10 -4.80 39.87
N GLU A 392 -4.49 -4.01 40.87
CA GLU A 392 -4.53 -4.44 42.27
C GLU A 392 -5.53 -5.59 42.51
N ARG A 393 -6.60 -5.67 41.70
CA ARG A 393 -7.64 -6.70 41.86
C ARG A 393 -7.15 -8.07 41.43
N SER A 394 -6.48 -8.16 40.30
CA SER A 394 -6.05 -9.43 39.69
C SER A 394 -4.58 -9.79 39.98
N GLY A 395 -3.74 -8.82 40.32
CA GLY A 395 -2.28 -8.97 40.42
C GLY A 395 -1.59 -9.21 39.06
N LYS A 396 -2.32 -8.98 37.96
CA LYS A 396 -1.80 -9.04 36.59
C LYS A 396 -1.42 -7.65 36.11
N THR A 397 -0.58 -7.59 35.09
CA THR A 397 -0.38 -6.36 34.33
C THR A 397 -1.64 -6.00 33.54
N ASN A 398 -1.82 -4.73 33.21
CA ASN A 398 -2.90 -4.28 32.32
C ASN A 398 -2.78 -4.95 30.94
N GLY A 399 -1.57 -5.13 30.41
CA GLY A 399 -1.30 -5.88 29.18
C GLY A 399 -1.81 -7.33 29.21
N GLU A 400 -1.65 -8.04 30.33
CA GLU A 400 -2.19 -9.39 30.51
C GLU A 400 -3.73 -9.42 30.62
N LEU A 401 -4.33 -8.38 31.17
CA LEU A 401 -5.79 -8.24 31.21
C LEU A 401 -6.36 -8.03 29.80
N ILE A 402 -5.70 -7.17 29.01
CA ILE A 402 -6.03 -6.95 27.61
C ILE A 402 -5.96 -8.26 26.81
N ASP A 403 -4.90 -9.05 26.97
CA ASP A 403 -4.79 -10.36 26.29
C ASP A 403 -5.86 -11.36 26.74
N SER A 404 -6.24 -11.31 28.02
CA SER A 404 -7.32 -12.15 28.54
C SER A 404 -8.65 -11.77 27.88
N ILE A 405 -8.96 -10.47 27.77
CA ILE A 405 -10.15 -9.95 27.10
C ILE A 405 -10.20 -10.40 25.63
N ASP A 406 -9.09 -10.30 24.89
CA ASP A 406 -9.05 -10.72 23.49
C ASP A 406 -9.22 -12.22 23.30
N SER A 407 -8.59 -12.99 24.18
CA SER A 407 -8.73 -14.45 24.19
C SER A 407 -10.18 -14.86 24.44
N GLU A 408 -10.88 -14.16 25.34
CA GLU A 408 -12.31 -14.36 25.56
C GLU A 408 -13.15 -13.98 24.35
N CYS A 409 -12.83 -12.86 23.67
CA CYS A 409 -13.50 -12.43 22.44
C CYS A 409 -13.35 -13.48 21.32
N ILE A 410 -12.13 -13.93 21.04
CA ILE A 410 -11.85 -14.93 20.01
C ILE A 410 -12.51 -16.28 20.36
N SER A 411 -12.46 -16.68 21.64
CA SER A 411 -13.14 -17.90 22.13
C SER A 411 -14.66 -17.82 21.95
N LEU A 412 -15.27 -16.68 22.23
CA LEU A 412 -16.69 -16.44 21.98
C LEU A 412 -17.02 -16.60 20.49
N ILE A 413 -16.25 -15.95 19.62
CA ILE A 413 -16.45 -16.05 18.16
C ILE A 413 -16.33 -17.50 17.69
N GLY A 414 -15.31 -18.24 18.14
CA GLY A 414 -15.15 -19.65 17.81
C GLY A 414 -16.33 -20.53 18.27
N LYS A 415 -16.88 -20.28 19.46
CA LYS A 415 -18.09 -20.97 19.93
C LYS A 415 -19.33 -20.60 19.12
N VAL A 416 -19.49 -19.32 18.76
CA VAL A 416 -20.57 -18.83 17.89
C VAL A 416 -20.46 -19.46 16.50
N ARG A 417 -19.25 -19.59 15.94
CA ARG A 417 -19.01 -20.31 14.69
C ARG A 417 -19.36 -21.80 14.79
N SER A 418 -19.13 -22.44 15.94
CA SER A 418 -19.45 -23.87 16.14
C SER A 418 -20.95 -24.19 16.03
N VAL A 419 -21.80 -23.17 16.20
CA VAL A 419 -23.26 -23.25 15.99
C VAL A 419 -23.70 -22.60 14.67
N ASP A 420 -22.76 -22.44 13.72
CA ASP A 420 -22.92 -21.81 12.41
C ASP A 420 -23.58 -20.42 12.47
N PHE A 421 -23.23 -19.64 13.50
CA PHE A 421 -23.75 -18.29 13.69
C PHE A 421 -25.28 -18.24 13.78
N ASP A 422 -25.94 -19.30 14.27
CA ASP A 422 -27.37 -19.26 14.60
C ASP A 422 -27.61 -18.23 15.70
N VAL A 423 -28.42 -17.20 15.42
CA VAL A 423 -28.60 -16.04 16.30
C VAL A 423 -29.01 -16.46 17.71
N ASN A 424 -30.02 -17.32 17.86
CA ASN A 424 -30.55 -17.68 19.17
C ASN A 424 -29.54 -18.49 20.00
N ARG A 425 -28.86 -19.44 19.37
CA ARG A 425 -27.80 -20.22 20.03
C ARG A 425 -26.59 -19.36 20.37
N SER A 426 -26.22 -18.44 19.50
CA SER A 426 -25.09 -17.52 19.68
C SER A 426 -25.33 -16.56 20.85
N LEU A 427 -26.55 -16.02 20.97
CA LEU A 427 -26.96 -15.22 22.12
C LEU A 427 -26.96 -16.03 23.41
N SER A 428 -27.43 -17.30 23.38
CA SER A 428 -27.36 -18.19 24.55
C SER A 428 -25.91 -18.39 25.01
N ILE A 429 -25.00 -18.69 24.06
CA ILE A 429 -23.57 -18.87 24.34
C ILE A 429 -22.96 -17.60 24.94
N ALA A 430 -23.23 -16.43 24.35
CA ALA A 430 -22.69 -15.16 24.85
C ALA A 430 -23.18 -14.87 26.28
N ARG A 431 -24.48 -14.98 26.52
CA ARG A 431 -25.07 -14.77 27.85
C ARG A 431 -24.58 -15.79 28.87
N GLU A 432 -24.43 -17.05 28.49
CA GLU A 432 -23.87 -18.09 29.38
C GLU A 432 -22.39 -17.87 29.70
N MET A 433 -21.60 -17.37 28.74
CA MET A 433 -20.17 -17.15 28.92
C MET A 433 -19.86 -15.90 29.75
N PHE A 434 -20.71 -14.87 29.69
CA PHE A 434 -20.46 -13.57 30.31
C PHE A 434 -21.45 -13.18 31.40
N ASP A 435 -22.53 -13.95 31.60
CA ASP A 435 -23.63 -13.64 32.52
C ASP A 435 -24.21 -12.22 32.30
N SER A 436 -24.31 -11.80 31.03
CA SER A 436 -24.71 -10.47 30.61
C SER A 436 -25.39 -10.50 29.24
N ASP A 437 -26.32 -9.57 28.99
CA ASP A 437 -26.96 -9.32 27.70
C ASP A 437 -26.34 -8.14 26.93
N GLU A 438 -25.30 -7.49 27.45
CA GLU A 438 -24.63 -6.35 26.82
C GLU A 438 -24.03 -6.70 25.44
N LEU A 439 -23.65 -7.97 25.25
CA LEU A 439 -23.10 -8.47 23.98
C LEU A 439 -24.18 -8.78 22.92
N ASP A 440 -25.47 -8.70 23.26
CA ASP A 440 -26.55 -9.14 22.37
C ASP A 440 -26.54 -8.37 21.03
N SER A 441 -26.30 -7.05 21.09
CA SER A 441 -26.31 -6.18 19.91
C SER A 441 -25.22 -6.57 18.91
N ILE A 442 -24.00 -6.77 19.39
CA ILE A 442 -22.86 -7.13 18.57
C ILE A 442 -22.92 -8.57 18.08
N ILE A 443 -23.36 -9.51 18.91
CA ILE A 443 -23.54 -10.91 18.51
C ILE A 443 -24.64 -11.03 17.45
N THR A 444 -25.72 -10.26 17.59
CA THR A 444 -26.75 -10.16 16.56
C THR A 444 -26.14 -9.64 15.26
N ALA A 445 -25.42 -8.52 15.28
CA ALA A 445 -24.79 -7.94 14.08
C ALA A 445 -23.81 -8.92 13.39
N ILE A 446 -22.98 -9.63 14.17
CA ILE A 446 -22.08 -10.68 13.67
C ILE A 446 -22.88 -11.74 12.90
N CYS A 447 -23.96 -12.24 13.50
CA CYS A 447 -24.73 -13.36 12.96
C CYS A 447 -25.66 -12.96 11.80
N THR A 448 -26.23 -11.76 11.81
CA THR A 448 -27.25 -11.34 10.83
C THR A 448 -26.71 -10.47 9.71
N GLU A 449 -25.57 -9.80 9.91
CA GLU A 449 -25.02 -8.85 8.93
C GLU A 449 -23.60 -9.21 8.50
N TYR A 450 -22.64 -9.27 9.42
CA TYR A 450 -21.22 -9.33 9.06
C TYR A 450 -20.82 -10.69 8.48
N VAL A 451 -21.12 -11.78 9.17
CA VAL A 451 -20.76 -13.13 8.70
C VAL A 451 -21.53 -13.53 7.44
N PRO A 452 -22.85 -13.27 7.31
CA PRO A 452 -23.55 -13.48 6.05
C PRO A 452 -22.89 -12.74 4.87
N ARG A 453 -22.51 -11.47 5.04
CA ARG A 453 -21.83 -10.70 3.99
C ARG A 453 -20.40 -11.19 3.71
N LEU A 454 -19.67 -11.68 4.71
CA LEU A 454 -18.39 -12.38 4.49
C LEU A 454 -18.59 -13.68 3.70
N LYS A 455 -19.64 -14.47 3.99
CA LYS A 455 -19.98 -15.68 3.23
C LYS A 455 -20.37 -15.36 1.77
N GLU A 456 -20.87 -14.15 1.51
CA GLU A 456 -21.11 -13.63 0.16
C GLU A 456 -19.81 -13.33 -0.62
N THR A 457 -18.60 -13.49 -0.07
CA THR A 457 -17.32 -13.44 -0.83
C THR A 457 -17.35 -14.35 -2.06
N THR A 458 -18.14 -15.43 -2.04
CA THR A 458 -18.37 -16.29 -3.22
C THR A 458 -18.95 -15.56 -4.44
N ASP A 459 -19.60 -14.40 -4.23
CA ASP A 459 -20.11 -13.53 -5.27
C ASP A 459 -19.00 -12.93 -6.14
N GLU A 460 -17.75 -12.84 -5.68
CA GLU A 460 -16.62 -12.36 -6.48
C GLU A 460 -16.47 -13.13 -7.78
N LEU A 461 -16.27 -14.46 -7.70
CA LEU A 461 -16.15 -15.31 -8.89
C LEU A 461 -17.44 -15.37 -9.69
N LYS A 462 -18.59 -15.39 -9.00
CA LYS A 462 -19.90 -15.40 -9.65
C LYS A 462 -20.09 -14.14 -10.49
N ASN A 463 -19.84 -12.97 -9.92
CA ASN A 463 -20.05 -11.67 -10.54
C ASN A 463 -18.97 -11.38 -11.60
N LEU A 464 -17.75 -11.91 -11.42
CA LEU A 464 -16.73 -11.93 -12.47
C LEU A 464 -17.23 -12.66 -13.72
N VAL A 465 -17.81 -13.85 -13.59
CA VAL A 465 -18.36 -14.58 -14.76
C VAL A 465 -19.70 -14.01 -15.25
N ASP A 466 -20.55 -13.50 -14.36
CA ASP A 466 -21.80 -12.82 -14.72
C ASP A 466 -21.52 -11.51 -15.50
N SER A 467 -20.39 -10.85 -15.26
CA SER A 467 -19.96 -9.70 -16.05
C SER A 467 -19.65 -10.12 -17.50
N LEU A 468 -19.02 -11.29 -17.72
CA LEU A 468 -18.82 -11.86 -19.05
C LEU A 468 -20.13 -12.23 -19.77
N ASP A 469 -21.24 -12.35 -19.05
CA ASP A 469 -22.60 -12.49 -19.60
C ASP A 469 -23.25 -11.14 -19.96
N GLY A 470 -22.55 -10.02 -19.77
CA GLY A 470 -23.08 -8.67 -19.99
C GLY A 470 -24.23 -8.33 -19.03
N ARG A 471 -24.15 -8.82 -17.79
CA ARG A 471 -25.12 -8.51 -16.72
C ARG A 471 -24.75 -7.20 -16.02
N TYR A 472 -25.74 -6.63 -15.32
CA TYR A 472 -25.51 -5.49 -14.43
C TYR A 472 -24.91 -5.99 -13.12
N ILE A 473 -23.67 -5.58 -12.84
CA ILE A 473 -23.02 -5.85 -11.57
C ILE A 473 -23.42 -4.74 -10.59
N LEU A 474 -23.91 -5.15 -9.42
CA LEU A 474 -24.39 -4.21 -8.42
C LEU A 474 -23.22 -3.35 -7.90
N PRO A 475 -23.41 -2.03 -7.80
CA PRO A 475 -22.43 -1.17 -7.15
C PRO A 475 -22.43 -1.39 -5.63
N GLY A 476 -21.29 -1.12 -5.00
CA GLY A 476 -21.10 -1.17 -3.55
C GLY A 476 -20.13 -0.06 -3.10
N PRO A 477 -20.08 0.28 -1.81
CA PRO A 477 -19.06 1.18 -1.30
C PRO A 477 -17.70 0.45 -1.20
N SER A 478 -16.63 1.19 -0.94
CA SER A 478 -15.25 0.68 -0.84
C SER A 478 -14.51 1.35 0.32
N GLY A 479 -13.47 0.72 0.85
CA GLY A 479 -12.67 1.21 1.97
C GLY A 479 -12.17 0.09 2.88
N CYS A 480 -11.62 0.47 4.04
CA CYS A 480 -11.04 -0.47 5.01
C CYS A 480 -12.11 -0.98 5.97
N ILE A 481 -12.39 -2.28 5.92
CA ILE A 481 -13.45 -2.93 6.71
C ILE A 481 -13.03 -3.15 8.17
N SER A 482 -11.74 -3.21 8.47
CA SER A 482 -11.22 -3.33 9.85
C SER A 482 -11.33 -2.03 10.65
N ARG A 483 -11.59 -0.89 9.97
CA ARG A 483 -11.63 0.46 10.55
C ARG A 483 -13.04 0.89 10.99
N GLY A 484 -13.82 -0.04 11.56
CA GLY A 484 -15.21 0.24 11.96
C GLY A 484 -16.19 0.40 10.79
N ASN A 485 -15.86 -0.18 9.63
CA ASN A 485 -16.64 -0.06 8.40
C ASN A 485 -17.10 -1.42 7.85
N ALA A 486 -17.52 -2.35 8.71
CA ALA A 486 -18.03 -3.66 8.28
C ALA A 486 -19.26 -3.56 7.33
N HIS A 487 -19.96 -2.43 7.33
CA HIS A 487 -21.07 -2.14 6.42
C HIS A 487 -20.66 -2.08 4.93
N LEU A 488 -19.36 -1.96 4.63
CA LEU A 488 -18.86 -1.96 3.25
C LEU A 488 -18.97 -3.33 2.57
N LEU A 489 -18.98 -4.41 3.35
CA LEU A 489 -19.23 -5.76 2.86
C LEU A 489 -20.64 -5.86 2.24
N PRO A 490 -20.91 -6.81 1.33
CA PRO A 490 -20.03 -7.86 0.82
C PRO A 490 -19.14 -7.38 -0.34
N SER A 491 -18.09 -8.15 -0.62
CA SER A 491 -17.31 -8.02 -1.86
C SER A 491 -18.05 -8.59 -3.09
N GLY A 492 -17.41 -8.60 -4.26
CA GLY A 492 -17.99 -8.98 -5.54
C GLY A 492 -18.83 -7.89 -6.19
N ARG A 493 -18.62 -6.61 -5.85
CA ARG A 493 -19.39 -5.45 -6.32
C ARG A 493 -18.58 -4.58 -7.28
N ASN A 494 -19.28 -3.75 -8.03
CA ASN A 494 -18.65 -2.72 -8.86
C ASN A 494 -18.53 -1.43 -8.06
N PHE A 495 -17.52 -1.34 -7.18
CA PHE A 495 -17.52 -0.29 -6.16
C PHE A 495 -17.56 1.14 -6.70
N PHE A 496 -18.05 2.06 -5.88
CA PHE A 496 -17.86 3.50 -5.99
C PHE A 496 -17.10 4.01 -4.77
N SER A 497 -16.47 5.19 -4.89
CA SER A 497 -15.72 5.84 -3.81
C SER A 497 -16.64 6.70 -2.92
N ILE A 498 -16.24 7.94 -2.64
CA ILE A 498 -17.02 8.94 -1.91
C ILE A 498 -17.35 10.13 -2.82
N ASP A 499 -18.35 10.94 -2.44
CA ASP A 499 -18.62 12.24 -3.04
C ASP A 499 -17.49 13.24 -2.66
N PRO A 500 -16.71 13.75 -3.63
CA PRO A 500 -15.66 14.73 -3.36
C PRO A 500 -16.13 16.00 -2.63
N ALA A 501 -17.41 16.37 -2.76
CA ALA A 501 -17.94 17.60 -2.20
C ALA A 501 -18.21 17.51 -0.68
N THR A 502 -18.21 16.32 -0.10
CA THR A 502 -18.43 16.12 1.35
C THR A 502 -17.14 16.02 2.14
N ILE A 503 -15.98 16.25 1.51
CA ILE A 503 -14.65 16.09 2.11
C ILE A 503 -14.09 17.44 2.58
N PRO A 504 -13.51 17.55 3.79
CA PRO A 504 -13.50 16.50 4.82
C PRO A 504 -14.89 16.30 5.43
N THR A 505 -15.24 15.07 5.78
CA THR A 505 -16.43 14.76 6.58
C THR A 505 -16.29 15.29 8.02
N GLN A 506 -17.40 15.38 8.77
CA GLN A 506 -17.33 15.79 10.18
C GLN A 506 -16.56 14.79 11.04
N SER A 507 -16.72 13.48 10.80
CA SER A 507 -15.95 12.45 11.51
C SER A 507 -14.46 12.51 11.19
N SER A 508 -14.11 12.75 9.93
CA SER A 508 -12.70 12.90 9.54
C SER A 508 -12.06 14.18 10.07
N TRP A 509 -12.88 15.22 10.31
CA TRP A 509 -12.40 16.43 10.97
C TRP A 509 -11.86 16.15 12.37
N ASP A 510 -12.64 15.43 13.18
CA ASP A 510 -12.24 15.10 14.55
C ASP A 510 -10.98 14.23 14.59
N ILE A 511 -10.84 13.29 13.64
CA ILE A 511 -9.65 12.43 13.53
C ILE A 511 -8.44 13.24 13.06
N GLY A 512 -8.56 13.98 11.96
CA GLY A 512 -7.45 14.74 11.39
C GLY A 512 -6.90 15.83 12.33
N VAL A 513 -7.78 16.48 13.11
CA VAL A 513 -7.37 17.43 14.15
C VAL A 513 -6.50 16.74 15.21
N LYS A 514 -6.96 15.61 15.76
CA LYS A 514 -6.20 14.87 16.78
C LYS A 514 -4.86 14.37 16.26
N MET A 515 -4.82 13.87 15.02
CA MET A 515 -3.56 13.41 14.39
C MET A 515 -2.56 14.57 14.23
N ALA A 516 -3.03 15.75 13.82
CA ALA A 516 -2.20 16.94 13.70
C ALA A 516 -1.70 17.41 15.07
N ASP A 517 -2.56 17.41 16.09
CA ASP A 517 -2.18 17.78 17.45
C ASP A 517 -1.15 16.80 18.04
N GLN A 518 -1.30 15.48 17.84
CA GLN A 518 -0.29 14.48 18.24
C GLN A 518 1.09 14.76 17.63
N MET A 519 1.14 15.12 16.33
CA MET A 519 2.40 15.47 15.67
C MET A 519 3.01 16.74 16.25
N ILE A 520 2.19 17.78 16.45
CA ILE A 520 2.65 19.05 17.03
C ILE A 520 3.18 18.83 18.45
N GLU A 521 2.42 18.13 19.29
CA GLU A 521 2.78 17.85 20.68
C GLU A 521 4.09 17.08 20.77
N ARG A 522 4.26 16.05 19.94
CA ARG A 522 5.51 15.30 19.85
C ARG A 522 6.68 16.17 19.39
N TYR A 523 6.50 16.93 18.32
CA TYR A 523 7.57 17.78 17.83
C TYR A 523 7.99 18.84 18.87
N VAL A 524 7.02 19.46 19.55
CA VAL A 524 7.28 20.46 20.60
C VAL A 524 7.95 19.84 21.81
N SER A 525 7.59 18.62 22.21
CA SER A 525 8.22 17.96 23.37
C SER A 525 9.68 17.61 23.10
N GLU A 526 10.01 17.21 21.86
CA GLU A 526 11.36 16.81 21.44
C GLU A 526 12.24 18.01 21.06
N ASN A 527 11.67 19.08 20.47
CA ASN A 527 12.44 20.20 19.91
C ASN A 527 12.26 21.54 20.67
N GLY A 528 11.29 21.62 21.59
CA GLY A 528 10.99 22.82 22.39
C GLY A 528 10.38 23.98 21.61
N THR A 529 10.09 23.81 20.31
CA THR A 529 9.48 24.83 19.44
C THR A 529 8.47 24.17 18.49
N TYR A 530 7.55 24.96 17.94
CA TYR A 530 6.62 24.48 16.91
C TYR A 530 7.34 24.29 15.57
N PRO A 531 6.96 23.28 14.75
CA PRO A 531 7.47 23.18 13.40
C PRO A 531 6.98 24.37 12.60
N LYS A 532 7.87 25.02 11.84
CA LYS A 532 7.51 26.18 11.02
C LYS A 532 6.88 25.75 9.71
N GLN A 533 7.33 24.63 9.17
CA GLN A 533 6.81 24.06 7.93
C GLN A 533 6.72 22.53 7.97
N VAL A 534 5.58 22.01 7.54
CA VAL A 534 5.32 20.57 7.42
C VAL A 534 5.17 20.17 5.96
N GLY A 535 5.96 19.20 5.51
CA GLY A 535 5.82 18.52 4.23
C GLY A 535 4.82 17.37 4.33
N ILE A 536 3.79 17.32 3.50
CA ILE A 536 2.73 16.31 3.62
C ILE A 536 2.48 15.64 2.27
N VAL A 537 2.57 14.30 2.25
CA VAL A 537 2.17 13.48 1.11
C VAL A 537 0.68 13.18 1.19
N ILE A 538 -0.05 13.36 0.08
CA ILE A 538 -1.50 13.16 0.03
C ILE A 538 -1.88 12.26 -1.15
N TRP A 539 -2.59 11.18 -0.85
CA TRP A 539 -3.12 10.26 -1.84
C TRP A 539 -4.64 10.30 -1.95
N ALA A 540 -5.12 9.99 -3.15
CA ALA A 540 -6.55 9.86 -3.40
C ALA A 540 -7.17 8.69 -2.63
N THR A 541 -6.45 7.56 -2.56
CA THR A 541 -6.93 6.32 -1.92
C THR A 541 -7.24 6.56 -0.45
N ASP A 542 -6.32 7.15 0.31
CA ASP A 542 -6.47 7.43 1.74
C ASP A 542 -7.60 8.44 1.99
N THR A 543 -7.68 9.47 1.13
CA THR A 543 -8.77 10.46 1.14
C THR A 543 -10.14 9.79 0.93
N MET A 544 -10.24 8.81 0.02
CA MET A 544 -11.48 8.07 -0.23
C MET A 544 -11.86 7.13 0.91
N LYS A 545 -10.87 6.52 1.58
CA LYS A 545 -11.10 5.57 2.69
C LYS A 545 -11.51 6.26 3.98
N THR A 546 -10.98 7.44 4.24
CA THR A 546 -11.18 8.18 5.50
C THR A 546 -12.29 9.20 5.44
N GLY A 547 -12.63 9.68 4.23
CA GLY A 547 -13.45 10.87 4.08
C GLY A 547 -12.69 12.18 4.27
N GLY A 548 -11.34 12.14 4.31
CA GLY A 548 -10.46 13.31 4.29
C GLY A 548 -9.76 13.61 5.61
N ASP A 549 -9.24 12.61 6.32
CA ASP A 549 -8.48 12.82 7.57
C ASP A 549 -7.27 13.74 7.30
N ASP A 550 -6.52 13.52 6.24
CA ASP A 550 -5.36 14.36 5.85
C ASP A 550 -5.78 15.78 5.45
N ILE A 551 -6.97 15.95 4.86
CA ILE A 551 -7.48 17.28 4.48
C ILE A 551 -7.83 18.07 5.74
N ALA A 552 -8.45 17.41 6.72
CA ALA A 552 -8.71 18.01 8.03
C ALA A 552 -7.40 18.36 8.76
N TYR A 553 -6.43 17.45 8.75
CA TYR A 553 -5.08 17.65 9.28
C TYR A 553 -4.46 18.94 8.73
N ILE A 554 -4.45 19.11 7.40
CA ILE A 554 -3.87 20.28 6.71
C ILE A 554 -4.60 21.58 7.09
N LEU A 555 -5.93 21.56 7.02
CA LEU A 555 -6.74 22.73 7.35
C LEU A 555 -6.52 23.16 8.82
N HIS A 556 -6.43 22.19 9.73
CA HIS A 556 -6.13 22.45 11.15
C HIS A 556 -4.74 23.07 11.34
N LEU A 557 -3.68 22.57 10.67
CA LEU A 557 -2.35 23.18 10.73
C LEU A 557 -2.37 24.66 10.33
N LEU A 558 -3.07 24.98 9.24
CA LEU A 558 -3.28 26.35 8.76
C LEU A 558 -4.18 27.20 9.68
N GLY A 559 -4.90 26.59 10.62
CA GLY A 559 -5.86 27.25 11.50
C GLY A 559 -7.14 27.67 10.78
N VAL A 560 -7.63 26.82 9.89
CA VAL A 560 -8.87 27.00 9.13
C VAL A 560 -9.76 25.78 9.39
N ARG A 561 -11.07 26.00 9.56
CA ARG A 561 -12.05 24.90 9.68
C ARG A 561 -13.07 24.91 8.54
N PRO A 562 -13.51 23.74 8.05
CA PRO A 562 -14.55 23.64 7.05
C PRO A 562 -15.92 24.04 7.62
N ILE A 563 -16.78 24.57 6.74
CA ILE A 563 -18.18 24.86 7.02
C ILE A 563 -19.02 23.86 6.24
N TRP A 564 -19.81 23.05 6.95
CA TRP A 564 -20.71 22.08 6.33
C TRP A 564 -22.11 22.64 6.13
N SER A 565 -22.73 22.28 5.00
CA SER A 565 -24.16 22.43 4.78
C SER A 565 -24.93 21.62 5.83
N SER A 566 -25.99 22.22 6.38
CA SER A 566 -26.92 21.53 7.28
C SER A 566 -27.65 20.35 6.60
N ASN A 567 -27.68 20.32 5.27
CA ASN A 567 -28.26 19.23 4.49
C ASN A 567 -27.18 18.57 3.63
N GLY A 568 -26.95 17.27 3.84
CA GLY A 568 -26.06 16.45 3.01
C GLY A 568 -24.56 16.50 3.32
N GLY A 569 -24.11 17.29 4.30
CA GLY A 569 -22.71 17.27 4.75
C GLY A 569 -21.69 17.80 3.73
N THR A 570 -22.14 18.48 2.67
CA THR A 570 -21.27 19.15 1.70
C THR A 570 -20.48 20.27 2.37
N VAL A 571 -19.18 20.39 2.07
CA VAL A 571 -18.38 21.54 2.50
C VAL A 571 -18.71 22.73 1.61
N VAL A 572 -19.24 23.80 2.21
CA VAL A 572 -19.73 24.99 1.50
C VAL A 572 -18.83 26.22 1.70
N GLY A 573 -17.85 26.13 2.58
CA GLY A 573 -16.92 27.22 2.84
C GLY A 573 -15.86 26.85 3.87
N LEU A 574 -15.02 27.84 4.18
CA LEU A 574 -13.95 27.76 5.16
C LEU A 574 -14.06 28.95 6.11
N ASP A 575 -13.87 28.70 7.40
CA ASP A 575 -13.85 29.68 8.48
C ASP A 575 -12.43 29.76 9.06
N VAL A 576 -11.89 30.96 9.22
CA VAL A 576 -10.55 31.16 9.82
C VAL A 576 -10.70 31.09 11.33
N VAL A 577 -9.99 30.15 11.97
CA VAL A 577 -9.96 30.04 13.43
C VAL A 577 -9.14 31.21 13.99
N PRO A 578 -9.67 32.04 14.91
CA PRO A 578 -8.91 33.12 15.52
C PRO A 578 -7.66 32.60 16.25
N ALA A 579 -6.54 33.33 16.20
CA ALA A 579 -5.28 32.90 16.85
C ALA A 579 -5.45 32.61 18.36
N SER A 580 -6.31 33.37 19.05
CA SER A 580 -6.62 33.14 20.47
C SER A 580 -7.38 31.83 20.74
N GLU A 581 -8.14 31.34 19.77
CA GLU A 581 -8.83 30.03 19.82
C GLU A 581 -7.87 28.91 19.40
N LEU A 582 -7.01 29.16 18.40
CA LEU A 582 -6.04 28.18 17.91
C LEU A 582 -4.98 27.82 18.96
N GLY A 583 -4.58 28.77 19.81
CA GLY A 583 -3.69 28.52 20.96
C GLY A 583 -2.23 28.21 20.61
N ARG A 584 -1.87 28.30 19.32
CA ARG A 584 -0.53 28.09 18.76
C ARG A 584 -0.35 28.92 17.48
N PRO A 585 0.87 29.07 16.96
CA PRO A 585 1.08 29.64 15.64
C PRO A 585 0.38 28.83 14.53
N ARG A 586 0.04 29.50 13.43
CA ARG A 586 -0.35 28.83 12.19
C ARG A 586 0.89 28.23 11.55
N ILE A 587 0.85 26.94 11.26
CA ILE A 587 1.96 26.18 10.73
C ILE A 587 1.85 26.19 9.20
N ASP A 588 2.95 26.50 8.51
CA ASP A 588 2.97 26.47 7.05
C ASP A 588 3.05 25.02 6.55
N VAL A 589 2.51 24.75 5.37
CA VAL A 589 2.43 23.39 4.80
C VAL A 589 2.94 23.37 3.38
N THR A 590 3.67 22.35 2.97
CA THR A 590 3.99 22.09 1.56
C THR A 590 3.51 20.69 1.21
N LEU A 591 2.62 20.58 0.22
CA LEU A 591 1.93 19.35 -0.11
C LEU A 591 2.52 18.70 -1.36
N ARG A 592 2.77 17.40 -1.30
CA ARG A 592 2.94 16.53 -2.46
C ARG A 592 1.66 15.74 -2.69
N ILE A 593 0.83 16.17 -3.64
CA ILE A 593 -0.36 15.43 -4.08
C ILE A 593 0.02 14.44 -5.18
N SER A 594 -0.50 13.20 -5.15
CA SER A 594 -0.32 12.29 -6.29
C SER A 594 -1.11 12.73 -7.53
N GLY A 595 -0.70 12.30 -8.72
CA GLY A 595 -1.43 12.54 -9.97
C GLY A 595 -2.87 12.01 -9.92
N LEU A 596 -3.10 10.92 -9.19
CA LEU A 596 -4.44 10.39 -8.95
C LEU A 596 -5.27 11.30 -8.02
N PHE A 597 -4.66 11.93 -7.01
CA PHE A 597 -5.32 12.92 -6.17
C PHE A 597 -5.73 14.15 -6.97
N ARG A 598 -4.82 14.70 -7.78
CA ARG A 598 -5.09 15.80 -8.72
C ARG A 598 -6.33 15.50 -9.58
N ASP A 599 -6.41 14.30 -10.14
CA ASP A 599 -7.49 13.91 -11.05
C ASP A 599 -8.81 13.62 -10.34
N SER A 600 -8.75 13.15 -9.09
CA SER A 600 -9.93 12.75 -8.32
C SER A 600 -10.54 13.87 -7.50
N PHE A 601 -9.72 14.81 -7.05
CA PHE A 601 -10.08 15.83 -6.06
C PHE A 601 -9.62 17.24 -6.44
N PRO A 602 -9.88 17.73 -7.67
CA PRO A 602 -9.53 19.10 -8.05
C PRO A 602 -10.23 20.15 -7.17
N ASN A 603 -11.39 19.81 -6.60
CA ASN A 603 -12.09 20.65 -5.63
C ASN A 603 -11.33 20.80 -4.31
N LEU A 604 -10.59 19.77 -3.86
CA LEU A 604 -9.80 19.82 -2.63
C LEU A 604 -8.49 20.58 -2.85
N VAL A 605 -7.87 20.44 -4.02
CA VAL A 605 -6.76 21.32 -4.44
C VAL A 605 -7.18 22.79 -4.37
N THR A 606 -8.36 23.11 -4.91
CA THR A 606 -8.93 24.45 -4.84
C THR A 606 -9.19 24.88 -3.40
N MET A 607 -9.82 24.03 -2.59
CA MET A 607 -10.12 24.32 -1.17
C MET A 607 -8.88 24.65 -0.35
N ILE A 608 -7.77 23.92 -0.54
CA ILE A 608 -6.53 24.17 0.20
C ILE A 608 -5.90 25.49 -0.26
N ASP A 609 -5.89 25.76 -1.57
CA ASP A 609 -5.42 27.04 -2.12
C ASP A 609 -6.27 28.22 -1.60
N ASP A 610 -7.59 28.05 -1.48
CA ASP A 610 -8.49 28.99 -0.80
C ASP A 610 -8.11 29.23 0.68
N ALA A 611 -7.71 28.18 1.40
CA ALA A 611 -7.28 28.30 2.79
C ALA A 611 -5.99 29.11 2.89
N VAL A 612 -4.99 28.79 2.06
CA VAL A 612 -3.71 29.52 1.99
C VAL A 612 -3.94 30.99 1.64
N GLU A 613 -4.81 31.28 0.67
CA GLU A 613 -5.16 32.64 0.29
C GLU A 613 -5.77 33.43 1.46
N ARG A 614 -6.74 32.84 2.18
CA ARG A 614 -7.35 33.49 3.35
C ARG A 614 -6.35 33.78 4.47
N ILE A 615 -5.47 32.83 4.77
CA ILE A 615 -4.44 33.02 5.81
C ILE A 615 -3.43 34.07 5.36
N SER A 616 -3.10 34.15 4.07
CA SER A 616 -2.16 35.15 3.53
C SER A 616 -2.62 36.61 3.65
N GLU A 617 -3.91 36.84 3.90
CA GLU A 617 -4.53 38.17 3.99
C GLU A 617 -4.68 38.66 5.44
N LEU A 618 -4.34 37.84 6.43
CA LEU A 618 -4.45 38.19 7.84
C LEU A 618 -3.38 39.21 8.26
N ASP A 619 -3.75 40.11 9.16
CA ASP A 619 -2.83 41.03 9.83
C ASP A 619 -2.33 40.40 11.14
N GLU A 620 -1.54 39.34 11.01
CA GLU A 620 -0.92 38.61 12.11
C GLU A 620 0.60 38.81 12.11
N SER A 621 1.22 38.61 13.28
CA SER A 621 2.69 38.67 13.43
C SER A 621 3.34 37.44 12.80
N GLU A 622 4.63 37.55 12.45
CA GLU A 622 5.39 36.41 11.87
C GLU A 622 5.66 35.29 12.88
N ASP A 623 5.60 35.60 14.18
CA ASP A 623 5.72 34.61 15.27
C ASP A 623 4.41 33.84 15.50
N ASP A 624 3.27 34.44 15.16
CA ASP A 624 1.94 33.81 15.27
C ASP A 624 1.50 33.10 13.98
N ASN A 625 2.16 33.40 12.85
CA ASN A 625 1.76 32.89 11.54
C ASN A 625 2.98 32.65 10.63
N TYR A 626 3.45 31.40 10.63
CA TYR A 626 4.63 31.00 9.87
C TYR A 626 4.40 31.02 8.35
N LEU A 627 3.17 30.82 7.89
CA LEU A 627 2.81 30.95 6.48
C LEU A 627 3.04 32.38 5.98
N ILE A 628 2.58 33.39 6.73
CA ILE A 628 2.82 34.80 6.40
C ILE A 628 4.31 35.13 6.45
N ALA A 629 5.04 34.62 7.45
CA ALA A 629 6.48 34.83 7.57
C ALA A 629 7.22 34.35 6.31
N HIS A 630 6.98 33.10 5.87
CA HIS A 630 7.57 32.55 4.66
C HIS A 630 7.12 33.31 3.40
N LEU A 631 5.82 33.62 3.29
CA LEU A 631 5.27 34.36 2.15
C LEU A 631 5.94 35.72 1.97
N ARG A 632 6.08 36.51 3.04
CA ARG A 632 6.70 37.85 2.99
C ARG A 632 8.17 37.77 2.60
N LYS A 633 8.90 36.82 3.16
CA LYS A 633 10.29 36.53 2.79
C LYS A 633 10.39 36.18 1.31
N ASP A 634 9.60 35.22 0.82
CA ASP A 634 9.59 34.78 -0.57
C ASP A 634 9.28 35.90 -1.57
N ILE A 635 8.30 36.75 -1.25
CA ILE A 635 7.96 37.91 -2.09
C ILE A 635 9.14 38.89 -2.14
N THR A 636 9.75 39.16 -0.99
CA THR A 636 10.88 40.11 -0.88
C THR A 636 12.08 39.61 -1.68
N ASP A 637 12.43 38.33 -1.52
CA ASP A 637 13.52 37.69 -2.25
C ASP A 637 13.27 37.73 -3.76
N ALA A 638 12.08 37.32 -4.21
CA ALA A 638 11.74 37.28 -5.64
C ALA A 638 11.75 38.67 -6.28
N ILE A 639 11.28 39.70 -5.58
CA ILE A 639 11.35 41.09 -6.07
C ILE A 639 12.81 41.56 -6.14
N ALA A 640 13.64 41.21 -5.16
CA ALA A 640 15.07 41.53 -5.17
C ALA A 640 15.80 40.84 -6.34
N GLU A 641 15.36 39.65 -6.74
CA GLU A 641 15.82 38.91 -7.93
C GLU A 641 15.24 39.45 -9.25
N GLY A 642 14.38 40.48 -9.20
CA GLY A 642 13.84 41.16 -10.37
C GLY A 642 12.49 40.64 -10.88
N MET A 643 11.81 39.77 -10.12
CA MET A 643 10.45 39.32 -10.44
C MET A 643 9.44 40.45 -10.23
N ASP A 644 8.45 40.55 -11.13
CA ASP A 644 7.32 41.47 -10.97
C ASP A 644 6.58 41.18 -9.65
N PRO A 645 6.20 42.20 -8.84
CA PRO A 645 5.56 42.00 -7.55
C PRO A 645 4.28 41.15 -7.57
N ILE A 646 3.48 41.22 -8.63
CA ILE A 646 2.26 40.43 -8.75
C ILE A 646 2.62 38.96 -8.98
N MET A 647 3.60 38.69 -9.84
CA MET A 647 4.10 37.34 -10.07
C MET A 647 4.82 36.77 -8.84
N ALA A 648 5.59 37.60 -8.11
CA ALA A 648 6.22 37.23 -6.86
C ALA A 648 5.19 36.80 -5.81
N LYS A 649 4.11 37.59 -5.62
CA LYS A 649 3.01 37.22 -4.73
C LYS A 649 2.30 35.94 -5.18
N ARG A 650 2.07 35.77 -6.48
CA ARG A 650 1.42 34.57 -7.02
C ARG A 650 2.26 33.31 -6.78
N LYS A 651 3.56 33.37 -7.07
CA LYS A 651 4.51 32.26 -6.85
C LYS A 651 4.64 31.94 -5.36
N ALA A 652 4.79 32.96 -4.52
CA ALA A 652 5.03 32.79 -3.09
C ALA A 652 3.86 32.17 -2.31
N ARG A 653 2.63 32.17 -2.88
CA ARG A 653 1.46 31.50 -2.28
C ARG A 653 1.37 30.00 -2.60
N VAL A 654 2.18 29.49 -3.52
CA VAL A 654 2.08 28.09 -3.94
C VAL A 654 2.49 27.17 -2.79
N ARG A 655 1.61 26.25 -2.41
CA ARG A 655 1.87 25.19 -1.42
C ARG A 655 1.56 23.78 -1.93
N ILE A 656 0.96 23.63 -3.11
CA ILE A 656 0.50 22.36 -3.63
C ILE A 656 1.34 21.98 -4.85
N PHE A 657 2.06 20.87 -4.73
CA PHE A 657 2.93 20.33 -5.78
C PHE A 657 2.52 18.89 -6.10
N GLY A 658 2.71 18.47 -7.35
CA GLY A 658 2.43 17.11 -7.74
C GLY A 658 2.97 16.77 -9.12
N ASP A 659 2.47 15.66 -9.64
CA ASP A 659 2.86 15.13 -10.95
C ASP A 659 2.51 16.09 -12.09
N PRO A 660 3.28 16.12 -13.19
CA PRO A 660 2.92 16.88 -14.37
C PRO A 660 1.58 16.39 -14.96
N PRO A 661 0.81 17.27 -15.62
CA PRO A 661 -0.51 16.92 -16.13
C PRO A 661 -0.49 15.69 -17.03
N GLY A 662 -1.28 14.68 -16.66
CA GLY A 662 -1.43 13.44 -17.42
C GLY A 662 -0.40 12.35 -17.14
N ASN A 663 0.50 12.58 -16.18
CA ASN A 663 1.48 11.63 -15.69
C ASN A 663 1.25 11.31 -14.19
N TYR A 664 1.91 10.25 -13.70
CA TYR A 664 1.71 9.62 -12.40
C TYR A 664 3.02 8.94 -11.92
N GLY A 665 3.38 9.09 -10.65
CA GLY A 665 4.51 8.44 -9.99
C GLY A 665 5.40 9.42 -9.22
N GLY A 666 6.50 8.90 -8.64
CA GLY A 666 7.53 9.72 -8.00
C GLY A 666 8.89 9.69 -8.70
N GLY A 667 9.10 8.78 -9.65
CA GLY A 667 10.35 8.61 -10.40
C GLY A 667 11.49 7.92 -9.61
N VAL A 668 11.39 7.92 -8.28
CA VAL A 668 12.37 7.33 -7.36
C VAL A 668 12.43 5.80 -7.48
N ASP A 669 11.27 5.15 -7.62
CA ASP A 669 11.11 3.71 -7.84
C ASP A 669 11.90 3.22 -9.06
N THR A 670 11.91 4.00 -10.14
CA THR A 670 12.59 3.64 -11.38
C THR A 670 14.11 3.57 -11.19
N LEU A 671 14.69 4.53 -10.45
CA LEU A 671 16.13 4.53 -10.16
C LEU A 671 16.50 3.42 -9.18
N ILE A 672 15.72 3.23 -8.11
CA ILE A 672 15.98 2.19 -7.11
C ILE A 672 15.84 0.80 -7.72
N GLY A 673 14.77 0.55 -8.47
CA GLY A 673 14.49 -0.73 -9.10
C GLY A 673 15.57 -1.15 -10.11
N SER A 674 16.15 -0.20 -10.85
CA SER A 674 17.22 -0.43 -11.82
C SER A 674 18.62 -0.41 -11.22
N SER A 675 18.77 0.00 -9.95
CA SER A 675 20.05 0.23 -9.28
C SER A 675 20.95 1.28 -9.97
N GLN A 676 20.41 2.05 -10.92
CA GLN A 676 21.13 3.07 -11.71
C GLN A 676 21.13 4.44 -10.99
N TRP A 677 21.67 4.47 -9.77
CA TRP A 677 21.84 5.71 -9.00
C TRP A 677 23.13 5.67 -8.18
N GLY A 678 23.81 6.81 -8.12
CA GLY A 678 25.07 6.99 -7.39
C GLY A 678 24.85 7.27 -5.92
N ASP A 679 24.14 8.37 -5.61
CA ASP A 679 23.84 8.78 -4.25
C ASP A 679 22.39 9.30 -4.11
N ARG A 680 21.97 9.55 -2.87
CA ARG A 680 20.60 9.95 -2.54
C ARG A 680 20.19 11.30 -3.17
N SER A 681 21.13 12.15 -3.58
CA SER A 681 20.81 13.41 -4.27
C SER A 681 20.24 13.18 -5.67
N GLU A 682 20.60 12.09 -6.35
CA GLU A 682 20.00 11.71 -7.63
C GLU A 682 18.54 11.28 -7.46
N LEU A 683 18.20 10.64 -6.34
CA LEU A 683 16.83 10.31 -5.96
C LEU A 683 16.00 11.59 -5.69
N ALA A 684 16.61 12.58 -5.02
CA ALA A 684 15.99 13.89 -4.82
C ALA A 684 15.73 14.60 -6.16
N ASP A 685 16.67 14.52 -7.10
CA ASP A 685 16.48 15.11 -8.43
C ASP A 685 15.36 14.42 -9.21
N ALA A 686 15.21 13.09 -9.10
CA ALA A 686 14.07 12.37 -9.67
C ALA A 686 12.75 12.85 -9.07
N TYR A 687 12.71 12.93 -7.75
CA TYR A 687 11.52 13.35 -7.03
C TYR A 687 11.10 14.79 -7.39
N VAL A 688 12.06 15.70 -7.52
CA VAL A 688 11.80 17.08 -7.96
C VAL A 688 11.35 17.12 -9.41
N GLU A 689 12.00 16.35 -10.30
CA GLU A 689 11.62 16.31 -11.71
C GLU A 689 10.17 15.84 -11.84
N TRP A 690 9.75 14.79 -11.12
CA TRP A 690 8.41 14.24 -11.21
C TRP A 690 7.37 14.96 -10.35
N GLY A 691 7.76 15.65 -9.28
CA GLY A 691 6.86 16.26 -8.30
C GLY A 691 6.81 17.77 -8.28
N GLY A 692 7.72 18.46 -8.99
CA GLY A 692 7.93 19.91 -8.92
C GLY A 692 6.92 20.78 -9.68
N TYR A 693 5.71 20.28 -9.95
CA TYR A 693 4.68 21.00 -10.70
C TYR A 693 3.59 21.55 -9.78
N ALA A 694 3.31 22.84 -9.90
CA ALA A 694 2.43 23.55 -9.00
C ALA A 694 0.95 23.48 -9.41
N TYR A 695 0.09 23.38 -8.40
CA TYR A 695 -1.36 23.31 -8.54
C TYR A 695 -2.06 24.35 -7.64
N GLY A 696 -3.19 24.87 -8.10
CA GLY A 696 -4.02 25.85 -7.39
C GLY A 696 -5.12 26.38 -8.31
N LYS A 697 -5.87 27.41 -7.90
CA LYS A 697 -6.91 28.04 -8.74
C LYS A 697 -6.36 28.52 -10.07
N ASP A 698 -5.17 29.11 -10.03
CA ASP A 698 -4.50 29.74 -11.16
C ASP A 698 -3.35 28.89 -11.74
N MET A 699 -3.07 27.69 -11.23
CA MET A 699 -1.96 26.85 -11.68
C MET A 699 -2.42 25.43 -11.99
N LYS A 700 -1.94 24.86 -13.10
CA LYS A 700 -2.43 23.57 -13.61
C LYS A 700 -1.28 22.66 -14.00
N GLY A 701 -0.35 22.49 -13.07
CA GLY A 701 0.91 21.78 -13.30
C GLY A 701 1.96 22.69 -13.93
N ASP A 702 2.08 23.91 -13.42
CA ASP A 702 3.11 24.86 -13.85
C ASP A 702 4.47 24.39 -13.30
N ASP A 703 5.50 24.31 -14.14
CA ASP A 703 6.85 23.90 -13.71
C ASP A 703 7.42 24.93 -12.73
N LEU A 704 7.60 24.51 -11.47
CA LEU A 704 8.17 25.30 -10.40
C LEU A 704 9.21 24.49 -9.61
N LYS A 705 9.98 23.62 -10.27
CA LYS A 705 10.97 22.71 -9.64
C LYS A 705 11.95 23.44 -8.71
N ASP A 706 12.50 24.58 -9.13
CA ASP A 706 13.42 25.36 -8.29
C ASP A 706 12.73 25.91 -7.04
N TYR A 707 11.46 26.29 -7.15
CA TYR A 707 10.69 26.75 -6.01
C TYR A 707 10.30 25.58 -5.10
N PHE A 708 10.01 24.42 -5.67
CA PHE A 708 9.78 23.19 -4.91
C PHE A 708 11.02 22.83 -4.05
N ARG A 709 12.23 22.87 -4.62
CA ARG A 709 13.49 22.72 -3.86
C ARG A 709 13.63 23.77 -2.75
N LYS A 710 13.33 25.04 -3.03
CA LYS A 710 13.33 26.10 -2.00
C LYS A 710 12.40 25.74 -0.85
N ARG A 711 11.18 25.28 -1.13
CA ARG A 711 10.23 24.85 -0.10
C ARG A 711 10.74 23.66 0.69
N MET A 712 11.36 22.67 0.04
CA MET A 712 11.95 21.50 0.74
C MET A 712 13.07 21.90 1.69
N SER A 713 13.88 22.92 1.36
CA SER A 713 14.92 23.43 2.28
C SER A 713 14.36 24.04 3.58
N GLU A 714 13.06 24.35 3.63
CA GLU A 714 12.39 24.97 4.78
C GLU A 714 11.57 23.96 5.60
N VAL A 715 11.45 22.69 5.16
CA VAL A 715 10.65 21.66 5.86
C VAL A 715 11.34 21.23 7.16
N ASP A 716 10.55 21.17 8.24
CA ASP A 716 10.97 20.66 9.55
C ASP A 716 10.50 19.23 9.78
N VAL A 717 9.26 18.92 9.34
CA VAL A 717 8.61 17.63 9.54
C VAL A 717 8.04 17.14 8.22
N THR A 718 8.24 15.87 7.89
CA THR A 718 7.56 15.19 6.78
C THR A 718 6.53 14.20 7.31
N VAL A 719 5.37 14.13 6.65
CA VAL A 719 4.20 13.36 7.12
C VAL A 719 3.59 12.56 5.97
N LYS A 720 3.35 11.27 6.23
CA LYS A 720 2.40 10.43 5.50
C LYS A 720 1.60 9.65 6.52
N ASN A 721 0.28 9.64 6.41
CA ASN A 721 -0.57 8.90 7.33
C ASN A 721 -1.04 7.58 6.71
N HIS A 722 -1.38 6.61 7.56
CA HIS A 722 -2.00 5.34 7.20
C HIS A 722 -3.31 5.17 7.98
N GLU A 723 -4.35 4.74 7.28
CA GLU A 723 -5.71 4.61 7.81
C GLU A 723 -6.11 3.18 8.19
N SER A 724 -5.23 2.19 7.97
CA SER A 724 -5.51 0.80 8.26
C SER A 724 -4.25 -0.03 8.47
N ARG A 725 -4.43 -1.24 9.01
CA ARG A 725 -3.42 -2.31 9.06
C ARG A 725 -3.70 -3.42 8.03
N GLU A 726 -4.57 -3.12 7.07
CA GLU A 726 -4.79 -3.98 5.90
C GLU A 726 -3.60 -3.92 4.91
N LEU A 727 -2.82 -2.84 5.04
CA LEU A 727 -1.57 -2.51 4.38
C LEU A 727 -0.61 -1.95 5.45
N ASP A 728 0.69 -2.17 5.30
CA ASP A 728 1.72 -1.41 6.01
C ASP A 728 2.78 -0.83 5.07
N ALA A 729 3.70 -0.03 5.61
CA ALA A 729 4.73 0.68 4.85
C ALA A 729 5.69 -0.22 4.06
N PHE A 730 5.73 -1.54 4.31
CA PHE A 730 6.52 -2.51 3.55
C PHE A 730 5.63 -3.48 2.76
N ASP A 731 4.42 -3.05 2.41
CA ASP A 731 3.54 -3.75 1.47
C ASP A 731 3.30 -2.96 0.17
N ASN A 732 3.76 -1.70 0.10
CA ASN A 732 3.59 -0.81 -1.04
C ASN A 732 4.87 -0.01 -1.29
N ASP A 733 5.30 0.09 -2.55
CA ASP A 733 6.41 0.92 -2.98
C ASP A 733 6.09 2.41 -2.91
N ASP A 734 4.83 2.80 -3.17
CA ASP A 734 4.45 4.21 -3.21
C ASP A 734 4.84 4.97 -1.92
N ASP A 735 4.84 4.32 -0.75
CA ASP A 735 5.19 5.03 0.49
C ASP A 735 6.64 5.53 0.48
N TYR A 736 7.63 4.69 0.11
CA TYR A 736 9.03 5.15 0.00
C TYR A 736 9.23 6.06 -1.21
N VAL A 737 8.48 5.85 -2.30
CA VAL A 737 8.54 6.71 -3.49
C VAL A 737 8.09 8.13 -3.15
N PHE A 738 7.01 8.28 -2.38
CA PHE A 738 6.43 9.59 -2.08
C PHE A 738 7.00 10.23 -0.81
N LEU A 739 6.93 9.55 0.35
CA LEU A 739 7.45 10.08 1.61
C LEU A 739 8.97 9.99 1.64
N GLY A 740 9.53 8.83 1.27
CA GLY A 740 10.98 8.67 1.19
C GLY A 740 11.61 9.62 0.17
N GLY A 741 11.03 9.76 -1.03
CA GLY A 741 11.47 10.75 -2.01
C GLY A 741 11.42 12.20 -1.47
N MET A 742 10.41 12.52 -0.64
CA MET A 742 10.35 13.81 0.05
C MET A 742 11.50 13.97 1.05
N ASN A 743 11.78 12.94 1.85
CA ASN A 743 12.86 12.92 2.84
C ASN A 743 14.23 13.12 2.18
N ALA A 744 14.52 12.34 1.14
CA ALA A 744 15.73 12.49 0.32
C ALA A 744 15.87 13.90 -0.26
N THR A 745 14.76 14.51 -0.71
CA THR A 745 14.77 15.88 -1.24
C THR A 745 15.01 16.93 -0.17
N VAL A 746 14.41 16.78 1.01
CA VAL A 746 14.67 17.66 2.15
C VAL A 746 16.13 17.57 2.57
N GLU A 747 16.67 16.35 2.70
CA GLU A 747 18.08 16.14 3.04
C GLU A 747 19.01 16.77 1.99
N ALA A 748 18.77 16.54 0.71
CA ALA A 748 19.56 17.12 -0.37
C ALA A 748 19.54 18.67 -0.36
N CYS A 749 18.42 19.27 0.05
CA CYS A 749 18.25 20.74 0.08
C CYS A 749 18.75 21.37 1.39
N LYS A 750 18.62 20.69 2.52
CA LYS A 750 18.90 21.22 3.87
C LYS A 750 20.24 20.75 4.44
N GLY A 751 20.73 19.60 3.99
CA GLY A 751 21.93 18.92 4.47
C GLY A 751 21.69 17.98 5.66
N GLU A 752 20.45 17.79 6.10
CA GLU A 752 20.05 16.89 7.18
C GLU A 752 18.66 16.30 6.91
N MET A 753 18.41 15.08 7.39
CA MET A 753 17.10 14.44 7.30
C MET A 753 16.03 15.21 8.09
N PRO A 754 14.78 15.29 7.59
CA PRO A 754 13.68 15.83 8.36
C PRO A 754 13.26 14.90 9.50
N VAL A 755 12.55 15.43 10.48
CA VAL A 755 11.74 14.58 11.37
C VAL A 755 10.62 13.97 10.53
N SER A 756 10.73 12.69 10.18
CA SER A 756 9.73 11.99 9.36
C SER A 756 8.81 11.16 10.25
N VAL A 757 7.50 11.38 10.14
CA VAL A 757 6.49 10.69 10.96
C VAL A 757 5.39 10.05 10.13
N MET A 758 4.82 8.98 10.68
CA MET A 758 3.66 8.28 10.14
C MET A 758 2.57 8.16 11.20
N GLY A 759 1.42 8.78 10.93
CA GLY A 759 0.23 8.66 11.77
C GLY A 759 -0.56 7.41 11.42
N ASP A 760 -0.92 6.61 12.42
CA ASP A 760 -1.76 5.43 12.29
C ASP A 760 -3.15 5.72 12.86
N SER A 761 -4.14 5.69 11.96
CA SER A 761 -5.55 5.86 12.29
C SER A 761 -6.39 4.61 11.98
N SER A 762 -5.77 3.43 11.95
CA SER A 762 -6.42 2.13 11.78
C SER A 762 -7.46 1.84 12.87
N ASP A 763 -7.26 2.39 14.06
CA ASP A 763 -8.23 2.49 15.14
C ASP A 763 -8.57 3.98 15.40
N PRO A 764 -9.71 4.48 14.91
CA PRO A 764 -10.10 5.89 15.09
C PRO A 764 -10.25 6.35 16.54
N SER A 765 -10.39 5.42 17.50
CA SER A 765 -10.43 5.73 18.94
C SER A 765 -9.06 5.77 19.60
N ASN A 766 -8.05 5.11 19.01
CA ASN A 766 -6.71 4.98 19.57
C ASN A 766 -5.65 5.30 18.51
N LEU A 767 -5.56 6.59 18.17
CA LEU A 767 -4.61 7.09 17.17
C LEU A 767 -3.18 6.97 17.68
N LYS A 768 -2.28 6.49 16.82
CA LYS A 768 -0.84 6.40 17.11
C LYS A 768 -0.03 7.30 16.18
N LEU A 769 1.10 7.77 16.67
CA LEU A 769 2.08 8.50 15.89
C LEU A 769 3.47 7.91 16.13
N ARG A 770 4.12 7.46 15.07
CA ARG A 770 5.50 6.99 15.11
C ARG A 770 6.39 7.83 14.22
N THR A 771 7.67 7.91 14.53
CA THR A 771 8.65 8.26 13.50
C THR A 771 8.66 7.16 12.45
N LEU A 772 9.14 7.48 11.25
CA LEU A 772 9.24 6.50 10.18
C LEU A 772 10.12 5.30 10.58
N ALA A 773 11.21 5.54 11.31
CA ALA A 773 12.08 4.49 11.83
C ALA A 773 11.37 3.62 12.90
N GLU A 774 10.63 4.22 13.83
CA GLU A 774 9.83 3.49 14.82
C GLU A 774 8.75 2.62 14.15
N GLU A 775 8.06 3.15 13.13
CA GLU A 775 7.09 2.38 12.35
C GLU A 775 7.77 1.22 11.60
N GLY A 776 8.97 1.49 11.06
CA GLY A 776 9.88 0.49 10.49
C GLY A 776 10.07 -0.73 11.39
N LYS A 777 10.59 -0.47 12.59
CA LYS A 777 10.86 -1.49 13.61
C LYS A 777 9.58 -2.19 14.07
N PHE A 778 8.52 -1.43 14.31
CA PHE A 778 7.22 -1.96 14.72
C PHE A 778 6.65 -2.97 13.71
N ILE A 779 6.71 -2.68 12.40
CA ILE A 779 6.26 -3.61 11.35
C ILE A 779 7.17 -4.84 11.28
N TYR A 780 8.47 -4.65 11.43
CA TYR A 780 9.42 -5.76 11.42
C TYR A 780 9.14 -6.76 12.53
N ARG A 781 8.89 -6.28 13.76
CA ARG A 781 8.51 -7.14 14.89
C ARG A 781 7.10 -7.70 14.72
N SER A 782 6.10 -6.88 14.40
CA SER A 782 4.72 -7.34 14.41
C SER A 782 4.37 -8.28 13.25
N ARG A 783 4.98 -8.10 12.07
CA ARG A 783 4.69 -8.87 10.84
C ARG A 783 5.89 -9.65 10.30
N VAL A 784 6.97 -8.99 9.92
CA VAL A 784 8.06 -9.60 9.11
C VAL A 784 8.69 -10.78 9.84
N LEU A 785 9.05 -10.57 11.10
CA LEU A 785 9.65 -11.58 11.96
C LEU A 785 8.63 -12.51 12.60
N ASN A 786 7.33 -12.26 12.44
CA ASN A 786 6.28 -13.11 12.97
C ASN A 786 6.11 -14.41 12.13
N PRO A 787 6.17 -15.61 12.74
CA PRO A 787 5.95 -16.88 12.03
C PRO A 787 4.57 -16.99 11.39
N LYS A 788 3.54 -16.36 11.96
CA LYS A 788 2.18 -16.41 11.40
C LYS A 788 2.10 -15.80 10.01
N TRP A 789 2.89 -14.76 9.72
CA TRP A 789 2.95 -14.17 8.39
C TRP A 789 3.56 -15.15 7.39
N MET A 790 4.73 -15.73 7.73
CA MET A 790 5.42 -16.73 6.91
C MET A 790 4.54 -17.95 6.62
N GLU A 791 3.91 -18.54 7.64
CA GLU A 791 2.99 -19.67 7.48
C GLU A 791 1.72 -19.30 6.69
N GLY A 792 1.34 -18.02 6.74
CA GLY A 792 0.32 -17.46 5.85
C GLY A 792 0.75 -17.50 4.39
N LEU A 793 1.96 -17.03 4.09
CA LEU A 793 2.54 -16.97 2.74
C LEU A 793 2.83 -18.34 2.14
N LYS A 794 3.32 -19.31 2.95
CA LYS A 794 3.60 -20.69 2.49
C LYS A 794 2.41 -21.36 1.78
N LYS A 795 1.19 -20.95 2.10
CA LYS A 795 -0.06 -21.45 1.47
C LYS A 795 -0.28 -20.94 0.04
N HIS A 796 0.52 -19.98 -0.43
CA HIS A 796 0.38 -19.32 -1.74
C HIS A 796 1.55 -19.60 -2.70
N GLY A 797 2.50 -20.47 -2.32
CA GLY A 797 3.62 -20.91 -3.17
C GLY A 797 4.33 -19.73 -3.83
N TYR A 798 4.34 -19.72 -5.17
CA TYR A 798 5.00 -18.68 -5.99
C TYR A 798 4.60 -17.24 -5.61
N ARG A 799 3.31 -16.95 -5.39
CA ARG A 799 2.87 -15.60 -4.95
C ARG A 799 3.26 -15.32 -3.50
N GLY A 800 3.32 -16.36 -2.65
CA GLY A 800 3.82 -16.21 -1.29
C GLY A 800 5.28 -15.75 -1.27
N VAL A 801 6.12 -16.34 -2.13
CA VAL A 801 7.54 -15.95 -2.24
C VAL A 801 7.72 -14.52 -2.74
N GLN A 802 6.90 -14.08 -3.70
CA GLN A 802 6.95 -12.69 -4.19
C GLN A 802 6.74 -11.65 -3.10
N GLU A 803 5.92 -11.92 -2.08
CA GLU A 803 5.73 -10.95 -0.98
C GLU A 803 7.01 -10.79 -0.14
N ILE A 804 7.90 -11.79 -0.12
CA ILE A 804 9.23 -11.70 0.50
C ILE A 804 10.17 -10.89 -0.39
N THR A 805 10.14 -11.11 -1.71
CA THR A 805 10.91 -10.31 -2.66
C THR A 805 10.53 -8.83 -2.57
N ASN A 806 9.23 -8.53 -2.59
CA ASN A 806 8.71 -7.17 -2.40
C ASN A 806 9.15 -6.57 -1.07
N LEU A 807 9.06 -7.33 0.03
CA LEU A 807 9.54 -6.86 1.33
C LEU A 807 11.01 -6.41 1.27
N VAL A 808 11.90 -7.25 0.70
CA VAL A 808 13.33 -6.92 0.59
C VAL A 808 13.56 -5.70 -0.30
N GLU A 809 12.85 -5.59 -1.43
CA GLU A 809 12.92 -4.42 -2.32
C GLU A 809 12.43 -3.14 -1.63
N PHE A 810 11.33 -3.20 -0.89
CA PHE A 810 10.76 -2.04 -0.22
C PHE A 810 11.60 -1.62 0.98
N SER A 811 12.18 -2.57 1.71
CA SER A 811 13.16 -2.26 2.77
C SER A 811 14.39 -1.55 2.20
N PHE A 812 14.93 -2.04 1.10
CA PHE A 812 16.02 -1.37 0.39
C PHE A 812 15.61 0.04 -0.10
N GLY A 813 14.39 0.20 -0.61
CA GLY A 813 13.87 1.48 -1.08
C GLY A 813 13.71 2.52 0.03
N TRP A 814 13.19 2.09 1.18
CA TRP A 814 13.09 2.92 2.38
C TRP A 814 14.43 3.39 2.88
N ASP A 815 15.42 2.52 2.87
CA ASP A 815 16.76 2.84 3.34
C ASP A 815 17.51 3.77 2.39
N SER A 816 17.36 3.50 1.08
CA SER A 816 17.90 4.35 0.01
C SER A 816 17.39 5.79 0.13
N THR A 817 16.13 5.97 0.53
CA THR A 817 15.47 7.28 0.58
C THR A 817 15.46 7.96 1.94
N SER A 818 15.49 7.19 3.04
CA SER A 818 15.21 7.69 4.39
C SER A 818 16.13 7.12 5.49
N ASP A 819 17.06 6.22 5.18
CA ASP A 819 18.05 5.70 6.15
C ASP A 819 17.41 5.04 7.40
N ILE A 820 16.29 4.32 7.21
CA ILE A 820 15.51 3.76 8.34
C ILE A 820 15.79 2.30 8.63
N MET A 821 16.58 1.61 7.79
CA MET A 821 16.86 0.20 7.98
C MET A 821 18.12 0.05 8.83
N GLU A 822 17.99 -0.59 9.98
CA GLU A 822 19.14 -0.90 10.82
C GLU A 822 19.75 -2.25 10.45
N ASP A 823 21.05 -2.46 10.72
CA ASP A 823 21.77 -3.69 10.37
C ASP A 823 21.05 -4.96 10.85
N TRP A 824 20.44 -4.92 12.05
CA TRP A 824 19.71 -6.07 12.58
C TRP A 824 18.45 -6.40 11.76
N MET A 825 17.84 -5.42 11.09
CA MET A 825 16.68 -5.62 10.24
C MET A 825 17.07 -6.38 8.97
N TYR A 826 18.16 -5.98 8.30
CA TYR A 826 18.71 -6.74 7.16
C TYR A 826 19.20 -8.12 7.58
N GLN A 827 19.93 -8.21 8.69
CA GLN A 827 20.40 -9.49 9.22
C GLN A 827 19.23 -10.42 9.52
N SER A 828 18.18 -9.93 10.19
CA SER A 828 17.04 -10.78 10.57
C SER A 828 16.24 -11.30 9.37
N VAL A 829 16.10 -10.51 8.30
CA VAL A 829 15.48 -10.95 7.04
C VAL A 829 16.37 -11.98 6.34
N THR A 830 17.69 -11.75 6.31
CA THR A 830 18.67 -12.69 5.76
C THR A 830 18.64 -14.03 6.50
N ASP A 831 18.73 -13.99 7.83
CA ASP A 831 18.70 -15.17 8.69
C ASP A 831 17.40 -15.96 8.48
N LYS A 832 16.27 -15.25 8.48
CA LYS A 832 14.95 -15.87 8.45
C LYS A 832 14.59 -16.46 7.10
N PHE A 833 14.90 -15.79 5.99
CA PHE A 833 14.42 -16.20 4.67
C PHE A 833 15.49 -16.87 3.81
N VAL A 834 16.76 -16.50 3.98
CA VAL A 834 17.85 -16.95 3.11
C VAL A 834 18.74 -17.98 3.80
N LEU A 835 19.20 -17.72 5.03
CA LEU A 835 20.09 -18.65 5.73
C LEU A 835 19.35 -19.80 6.41
N ASN A 836 18.08 -19.62 6.75
CA ASN A 836 17.22 -20.71 7.20
C ASN A 836 16.96 -21.71 6.08
N ASP A 837 17.45 -22.95 6.24
CA ASP A 837 17.37 -24.00 5.23
C ASP A 837 15.94 -24.31 4.79
N GLU A 838 14.98 -24.44 5.71
CA GLU A 838 13.58 -24.78 5.38
C GLU A 838 12.93 -23.68 4.53
N ASN A 839 13.11 -22.43 4.92
CA ASN A 839 12.53 -21.30 4.20
C ASN A 839 13.23 -21.09 2.84
N ARG A 840 14.55 -21.26 2.77
CA ARG A 840 15.30 -21.19 1.50
C ARG A 840 14.85 -22.29 0.53
N GLU A 841 14.76 -23.54 0.98
CA GLU A 841 14.26 -24.66 0.16
C GLU A 841 12.85 -24.36 -0.36
N TRP A 842 11.97 -23.83 0.50
CA TRP A 842 10.61 -23.45 0.08
C TRP A 842 10.60 -22.32 -0.97
N ILE A 843 11.47 -21.31 -0.83
CA ILE A 843 11.65 -20.24 -1.82
C ILE A 843 12.13 -20.83 -3.15
N GLU A 844 13.19 -21.63 -3.13
CA GLU A 844 13.78 -22.26 -4.33
C GLU A 844 12.77 -23.15 -5.07
N GLU A 845 12.00 -23.96 -4.34
CA GLU A 845 11.01 -24.87 -4.92
C GLU A 845 9.82 -24.14 -5.58
N ASN A 846 9.47 -22.95 -5.08
CA ASN A 846 8.27 -22.24 -5.50
C ASN A 846 8.55 -21.10 -6.46
N ASN A 847 9.68 -20.40 -6.33
CA ASN A 847 10.08 -19.29 -7.19
C ASN A 847 11.62 -19.10 -7.12
N PRO A 848 12.40 -19.87 -7.91
CA PRO A 848 13.86 -19.84 -7.83
C PRO A 848 14.45 -18.50 -8.29
N ASP A 849 13.82 -17.81 -9.25
CA ASP A 849 14.22 -16.47 -9.69
C ASP A 849 14.15 -15.44 -8.55
N ALA A 850 13.18 -15.59 -7.64
CA ALA A 850 13.06 -14.71 -6.47
C ALA A 850 14.24 -14.83 -5.51
N LEU A 851 14.84 -16.02 -5.34
CA LEU A 851 16.02 -16.17 -4.48
C LEU A 851 17.20 -15.38 -5.04
N ARG A 852 17.41 -15.42 -6.37
CA ARG A 852 18.42 -14.59 -7.05
C ARG A 852 18.21 -13.11 -6.77
N GLN A 853 16.97 -12.63 -6.89
CA GLN A 853 16.65 -11.23 -6.68
C GLN A 853 16.83 -10.80 -5.21
N ILE A 854 16.36 -11.61 -4.26
CA ILE A 854 16.51 -11.35 -2.83
C ILE A 854 18.00 -11.25 -2.45
N THR A 855 18.80 -12.24 -2.85
CA THR A 855 20.24 -12.28 -2.53
C THR A 855 21.00 -11.16 -3.23
N SER A 856 20.67 -10.85 -4.49
CA SER A 856 21.26 -9.71 -5.21
C SER A 856 20.98 -8.38 -4.50
N ARG A 857 19.74 -8.14 -4.08
CA ARG A 857 19.37 -6.88 -3.41
C ARG A 857 20.00 -6.74 -2.03
N LEU A 858 20.11 -7.83 -1.28
CA LEU A 858 20.80 -7.85 0.01
C LEU A 858 22.31 -7.58 -0.15
N LEU A 859 22.95 -8.15 -1.17
CA LEU A 859 24.35 -7.88 -1.49
C LEU A 859 24.56 -6.43 -1.94
N GLU A 860 23.62 -5.85 -2.68
CA GLU A 860 23.65 -4.44 -3.06
C GLU A 860 23.59 -3.52 -1.82
N ALA A 861 22.76 -3.84 -0.83
CA ALA A 861 22.73 -3.08 0.44
C ALA A 861 24.10 -3.07 1.13
N VAL A 862 24.81 -4.22 1.15
CA VAL A 862 26.17 -4.31 1.67
C VAL A 862 27.14 -3.47 0.85
N GLU A 863 27.11 -3.58 -0.49
CA GLU A 863 28.00 -2.84 -1.38
C GLU A 863 27.83 -1.32 -1.26
N ARG A 864 26.60 -0.85 -1.03
CA ARG A 864 26.28 0.56 -0.81
C ARG A 864 26.58 1.06 0.60
N GLY A 865 26.99 0.18 1.52
CA GLY A 865 27.26 0.53 2.92
C GLY A 865 26.00 0.81 3.73
N MET A 866 24.85 0.35 3.25
CA MET A 866 23.55 0.43 3.92
C MET A 866 23.38 -0.68 4.97
N TRP A 867 24.15 -1.76 4.84
CA TRP A 867 24.19 -2.86 5.79
C TRP A 867 25.62 -3.29 6.08
N ASP A 868 26.05 -3.19 7.34
CA ASP A 868 27.34 -3.69 7.83
C ASP A 868 27.21 -5.17 8.27
N ALA A 869 27.15 -6.05 7.27
CA ALA A 869 27.09 -7.50 7.46
C ALA A 869 28.47 -8.10 7.80
N ASP A 870 28.51 -9.16 8.61
CA ASP A 870 29.76 -9.89 8.83
C ASP A 870 30.22 -10.68 7.59
N ASP A 871 31.54 -10.94 7.51
CA ASP A 871 32.16 -11.61 6.36
C ASP A 871 31.53 -12.99 6.07
N ASP A 872 31.11 -13.72 7.11
CA ASP A 872 30.51 -15.05 6.99
C ASP A 872 29.12 -14.96 6.33
N THR A 873 28.32 -13.98 6.71
CA THR A 873 27.01 -13.69 6.12
C THR A 873 27.15 -13.26 4.67
N VAL A 874 28.11 -12.38 4.36
CA VAL A 874 28.37 -11.93 2.98
C VAL A 874 28.82 -13.09 2.09
N GLU A 875 29.71 -13.96 2.57
CA GLU A 875 30.16 -15.12 1.81
C GLU A 875 29.03 -16.14 1.61
N ALA A 876 28.18 -16.35 2.62
CA ALA A 876 27.00 -17.20 2.49
C ALA A 876 26.02 -16.69 1.43
N LEU A 877 25.73 -15.38 1.43
CA LEU A 877 24.88 -14.75 0.40
C LEU A 877 25.46 -14.92 -1.01
N LYS A 878 26.77 -14.70 -1.18
CA LYS A 878 27.45 -14.90 -2.47
C LYS A 878 27.39 -16.35 -2.93
N SER A 879 27.63 -17.31 -2.04
CA SER A 879 27.54 -18.73 -2.38
C SER A 879 26.13 -19.10 -2.83
N ILE A 880 25.10 -18.68 -2.10
CA ILE A 880 23.70 -18.97 -2.42
C ILE A 880 23.32 -18.34 -3.76
N PHE A 881 23.73 -17.08 -4.00
CA PHE A 881 23.49 -16.40 -5.28
C PHE A 881 24.10 -17.19 -6.46
N LEU A 882 25.37 -17.59 -6.36
CA LEU A 882 26.09 -18.31 -7.41
C LEU A 882 25.53 -19.72 -7.66
N ASP A 883 25.16 -20.43 -6.59
CA ASP A 883 24.56 -21.77 -6.69
C ASP A 883 23.16 -21.72 -7.34
N ASN A 884 22.37 -20.68 -7.02
CA ASN A 884 21.07 -20.44 -7.63
C ASN A 884 21.20 -20.05 -9.11
N GLU A 885 22.10 -19.14 -9.47
CA GLU A 885 22.39 -18.74 -10.86
C GLU A 885 22.80 -19.96 -11.71
N SER A 886 23.73 -20.77 -11.20
CA SER A 886 24.15 -22.02 -11.83
C SER A 886 23.01 -23.03 -12.03
N SER A 887 21.99 -22.97 -11.17
CA SER A 887 20.83 -23.85 -11.25
C SER A 887 19.80 -23.34 -12.27
N LEU A 888 19.57 -22.04 -12.33
CA LEU A 888 18.71 -21.39 -13.33
C LEU A 888 19.24 -21.59 -14.76
N GLU A 889 20.55 -21.44 -14.97
CA GLU A 889 21.19 -21.72 -16.27
C GLU A 889 20.89 -23.15 -16.75
N ARG A 890 21.06 -24.15 -15.88
CA ARG A 890 20.79 -25.57 -16.21
C ARG A 890 19.32 -25.87 -16.49
N ILE A 891 18.40 -25.15 -15.85
CA ILE A 891 16.96 -25.30 -16.08
C ILE A 891 16.59 -24.78 -17.46
N ASN A 892 17.24 -23.70 -17.91
CA ASN A 892 16.95 -23.04 -19.18
C ASN A 892 17.68 -23.66 -20.39
N ASP A 893 18.77 -24.40 -20.19
CA ASP A 893 19.52 -25.15 -21.22
C ASP A 893 18.83 -26.45 -21.72
N HIS A 894 17.62 -26.76 -21.25
CA HIS A 894 16.85 -27.98 -21.56
C HIS A 894 15.45 -27.68 -22.07
#